data_AF-A0A6P8J0K9-F1
#
_entry.id   AF-A0A6P8J0K9-F1
#
_cell.length_a   1.000
_cell.length_b   1.000
_cell.length_c   1.000
_cell.angle_alpha   90.00
_cell.angle_beta   90.00
_cell.angle_gamma   90.00
#
_symmetry.space_group_name_H-M   'P 1'
#
loop_
_entity.id
_entity.type
_entity.pdbx_description
1 polymer ?
#
loop_
_entity_poly.entity_id
_entity_poly.type
_entity_poly.pdbx_seq_one_letter_code
_entity_poly.pdbx_strand_id
1 'polypeptide(L)'
;MTRNATEFQNMCPQPSMDVNSPLQGLSDTSEDCLFINVFVPGQNTENLAVMVWIHGGAYVVGTAGTSSYDGSVLATEEGVIVVTFNYRLGALGFLSTGSEGDLKGNYGMQDQVQALEWVKNNIKRFGGNPNNVTIFGESAGGMSVSLLMLSPLAKGLFKNVILQSGAAPALYTVLLDKEPNEKAERFANALGCPTLSDLKNCATKKNISEIITAQLKVNSTMLLAPFAPVVDGKFFESKGSYEDQGSVMIGVTRDEGSLGVLYIPGVLDAIPGIDKGLNHSDFVEKVNTTTWVRGQNEEVLKSIFQEYTNWANTDDKEANRQGYVDAFADALFKAPAISSAQIFSKKGMKTYFYQIEYGSDVGADGIPIPEWRRAYHGADVPYVFGHPLLNVSKLRNKNDTDVKFSRTIMGYWAAFAKTGMPDPSSGQNAVKWPLYTMANQQYLSLKPTPEAKSNLLAAKMNFWNSYLGTLKSEEKKPCPKDLTQELDEKVINISRWFKMYILRFQALSLVFGLICLLCVMLQASGAVAVIPTPIVNTTAGPIVGKNETLATGKSVLKYLGIPYAKAARFEDPTDPDSWNMTRNATEFGKRCPQPSLNISAPLSYLPEMSEECLFINIFAPGKKTENSSMGLSVMVWVHGGAYVFGTAGSAMYDGSVLASEEDVIVVTFNYRLGALGLLSTGRDRNLKGNYGMLDQVFALRWVNNNMRSFGGDPSKITIFGESAGGMSVSLLMLSPLAKGLYKNVILQSGAAPALYTALLDNEPKERAKMFADALGCPELSDLKNCATKKNISEIITAQLKVNSTMLLAPFAPVVDGNFLKESPIDILQNGTFSYHKEGSVMIGVMRDEGTRATGYLPGVQVAIPNINEGLQYSEFVRRVKSINWVRDQNEEISKSIIQQYTNWPNTSDLNANRQGFLDANADAAYKAPAILSAKVFDKKGIRTFFYQFDYSTDENKTIPEWRRVFHGADIKYVFGDPLLKHPNELNNTDVQFSKSVMKYWATFAKTGNPNPSSGQNAVQWPLYTTANQQYLSLKPTPEAKSNLLAARMNFWNSYLGTLKFEEKKPCPEDLSQELDEKEKYVLGLAIAVGVLGLLAIILIIVIICMKRKSKSVNIS
;
A
#
# COMPACT_ATOMS: atom_id res chain seq x y z
N MET A 1 -2.58 13.88 -71.62
CA MET A 1 -3.90 13.58 -71.02
C MET A 1 -3.96 14.28 -69.68
N THR A 2 -5.06 14.95 -69.37
CA THR A 2 -5.33 15.47 -68.03
C THR A 2 -6.02 14.36 -67.23
N ARG A 3 -5.52 14.00 -66.04
CA ARG A 3 -6.26 13.11 -65.12
C ARG A 3 -7.34 13.92 -64.42
N ASN A 4 -8.51 13.33 -64.17
CA ASN A 4 -9.47 13.95 -63.25
C ASN A 4 -8.92 13.88 -61.81
N ALA A 5 -9.25 14.87 -61.00
CA ALA A 5 -8.82 15.00 -59.60
C ALA A 5 -9.90 15.63 -58.70
N THR A 6 -11.17 15.58 -59.13
CA THR A 6 -12.32 16.11 -58.37
C THR A 6 -12.96 15.10 -57.42
N GLU A 7 -12.50 13.85 -57.41
CA GLU A 7 -13.12 12.72 -56.73
C GLU A 7 -12.06 11.87 -56.02
N PHE A 8 -12.39 11.36 -54.84
CA PHE A 8 -11.54 10.43 -54.11
C PHE A 8 -11.28 9.15 -54.93
N GLN A 9 -10.05 8.63 -54.81
CA GLN A 9 -9.59 7.46 -55.56
C GLN A 9 -9.52 6.21 -54.66
N ASN A 10 -9.33 5.05 -55.29
CA ASN A 10 -9.40 3.72 -54.65
C ASN A 10 -8.60 3.61 -53.35
N MET A 11 -9.19 2.95 -52.34
CA MET A 11 -8.52 2.62 -51.09
C MET A 11 -7.59 1.41 -51.23
N CYS A 12 -6.57 1.32 -50.38
CA CYS A 12 -5.69 0.15 -50.35
C CYS A 12 -6.40 -1.08 -49.77
N PRO A 13 -5.99 -2.31 -50.12
CA PRO A 13 -6.72 -3.52 -49.73
C PRO A 13 -6.62 -3.78 -48.22
N GLN A 14 -7.77 -4.06 -47.61
CA GLN A 14 -7.95 -4.13 -46.16
C GLN A 14 -9.24 -4.94 -45.84
N PRO A 15 -9.40 -5.48 -44.61
CA PRO A 15 -10.66 -6.09 -44.21
C PRO A 15 -11.76 -5.04 -44.01
N SER A 16 -13.02 -5.46 -44.21
CA SER A 16 -14.21 -4.66 -43.87
C SER A 16 -14.37 -4.53 -42.36
N MET A 17 -14.84 -3.37 -41.90
CA MET A 17 -15.20 -3.12 -40.50
C MET A 17 -16.50 -3.84 -40.06
N ASP A 18 -17.24 -4.49 -40.96
CA ASP A 18 -18.41 -5.31 -40.60
C ASP A 18 -17.96 -6.63 -39.95
N VAL A 19 -18.29 -6.78 -38.66
CA VAL A 19 -18.04 -7.96 -37.82
C VAL A 19 -18.51 -9.27 -38.47
N ASN A 20 -19.60 -9.22 -39.24
CA ASN A 20 -20.23 -10.40 -39.84
C ASN A 20 -19.69 -10.68 -41.26
N SER A 21 -19.00 -9.71 -41.87
CA SER A 21 -18.68 -9.68 -43.29
C SER A 21 -17.31 -9.02 -43.54
N PRO A 22 -16.20 -9.53 -42.96
CA PRO A 22 -14.87 -8.89 -42.99
C PRO A 22 -14.21 -8.86 -44.39
N LEU A 23 -14.86 -9.40 -45.43
CA LEU A 23 -14.44 -9.38 -46.83
C LEU A 23 -15.35 -8.49 -47.72
N GLN A 24 -16.35 -7.83 -47.15
CA GLN A 24 -17.26 -6.94 -47.89
C GLN A 24 -16.54 -5.69 -48.41
N GLY A 25 -16.93 -5.17 -49.57
CA GLY A 25 -16.28 -3.99 -50.16
C GLY A 25 -14.84 -4.20 -50.65
N LEU A 26 -14.28 -5.42 -50.59
CA LEU A 26 -12.96 -5.71 -51.17
C LEU A 26 -12.89 -5.44 -52.69
N SER A 27 -14.04 -5.50 -53.39
CA SER A 27 -14.22 -5.07 -54.78
C SER A 27 -13.89 -3.59 -55.02
N ASP A 28 -13.95 -2.78 -53.97
CA ASP A 28 -13.85 -1.33 -53.99
C ASP A 28 -12.44 -0.89 -53.54
N THR A 29 -11.54 -1.86 -53.34
CA THR A 29 -10.12 -1.70 -53.03
C THR A 29 -9.24 -2.03 -54.24
N SER A 30 -8.02 -1.49 -54.26
CA SER A 30 -7.06 -1.65 -55.36
C SER A 30 -5.64 -1.72 -54.83
N GLU A 31 -4.74 -2.44 -55.49
CA GLU A 31 -3.30 -2.35 -55.21
C GLU A 31 -2.68 -1.05 -55.76
N ASP A 32 -3.24 -0.52 -56.86
CA ASP A 32 -3.03 0.88 -57.26
C ASP A 32 -3.95 1.77 -56.41
N CYS A 33 -3.45 2.17 -55.24
CA CYS A 33 -4.18 2.93 -54.23
C CYS A 33 -3.43 4.15 -53.66
N LEU A 34 -2.16 4.36 -54.02
CA LEU A 34 -1.28 5.37 -53.40
C LEU A 34 -1.54 6.79 -53.92
N PHE A 35 -2.74 7.28 -53.64
CA PHE A 35 -3.24 8.59 -54.05
C PHE A 35 -3.07 9.66 -52.96
N ILE A 36 -2.95 10.92 -53.41
CA ILE A 36 -2.82 12.11 -52.57
C ILE A 36 -3.93 13.09 -52.97
N ASN A 37 -4.73 13.53 -52.00
CA ASN A 37 -5.69 14.63 -52.15
C ASN A 37 -5.07 15.93 -51.62
N VAL A 38 -5.34 17.06 -52.26
CA VAL A 38 -4.84 18.39 -51.84
C VAL A 38 -5.98 19.39 -51.82
N PHE A 39 -6.28 19.92 -50.64
CA PHE A 39 -7.32 20.92 -50.39
C PHE A 39 -6.66 22.30 -50.22
N VAL A 40 -7.08 23.28 -51.03
CA VAL A 40 -6.50 24.63 -51.09
C VAL A 40 -7.62 25.65 -50.88
N PRO A 41 -7.43 26.71 -50.07
CA PRO A 41 -8.42 27.78 -49.94
C PRO A 41 -8.66 28.47 -51.29
N GLY A 42 -9.92 28.78 -51.60
CA GLY A 42 -10.34 29.38 -52.89
C GLY A 42 -9.90 30.82 -53.16
N GLN A 43 -8.88 31.33 -52.46
CA GLN A 43 -8.32 32.67 -52.65
C GLN A 43 -6.84 32.55 -53.04
N ASN A 44 -6.42 33.29 -54.09
CA ASN A 44 -5.02 33.34 -54.52
C ASN A 44 -4.10 33.81 -53.39
N THR A 45 -3.42 32.86 -52.75
CA THR A 45 -2.57 33.07 -51.59
C THR A 45 -1.31 32.22 -51.74
N GLU A 46 -0.14 32.84 -51.59
CA GLU A 46 1.15 32.16 -51.67
C GLU A 46 1.76 31.95 -50.29
N ASN A 47 2.73 31.02 -50.21
CA ASN A 47 3.53 30.73 -49.02
C ASN A 47 2.71 30.21 -47.82
N LEU A 48 1.56 29.57 -48.06
CA LEU A 48 0.69 29.01 -47.02
C LEU A 48 1.38 27.91 -46.19
N ALA A 49 0.95 27.77 -44.94
CA ALA A 49 1.31 26.59 -44.13
C ALA A 49 0.63 25.33 -44.71
N VAL A 50 1.33 24.20 -44.62
CA VAL A 50 0.88 22.92 -45.17
C VAL A 50 0.68 21.93 -44.01
N MET A 51 -0.50 21.32 -43.95
CA MET A 51 -0.86 20.30 -42.98
C MET A 51 -1.06 18.96 -43.70
N VAL A 52 -0.29 17.94 -43.35
CA VAL A 52 -0.33 16.61 -44.00
C VAL A 52 -0.85 15.57 -43.02
N TRP A 53 -2.02 15.02 -43.34
CA TRP A 53 -2.73 14.03 -42.54
C TRP A 53 -2.26 12.60 -42.83
N ILE A 54 -2.03 11.83 -41.78
CA ILE A 54 -1.83 10.38 -41.80
C ILE A 54 -2.98 9.74 -41.01
N HIS A 55 -3.80 8.94 -41.67
CA HIS A 55 -4.99 8.34 -41.04
C HIS A 55 -4.64 7.26 -40.00
N GLY A 56 -5.54 7.06 -39.03
CA GLY A 56 -5.46 5.97 -38.06
C GLY A 56 -5.88 4.60 -38.62
N GLY A 57 -6.34 3.71 -37.73
CA GLY A 57 -6.83 2.37 -38.08
C GLY A 57 -5.89 1.20 -37.76
N ALA A 58 -5.08 1.32 -36.70
CA ALA A 58 -4.22 0.26 -36.16
C ALA A 58 -3.28 -0.43 -37.17
N TYR A 59 -2.85 0.31 -38.21
CA TYR A 59 -2.08 -0.19 -39.37
C TYR A 59 -2.77 -1.27 -40.23
N VAL A 60 -4.04 -1.62 -39.96
CA VAL A 60 -4.77 -2.72 -40.62
C VAL A 60 -5.92 -2.22 -41.50
N VAL A 61 -6.56 -1.11 -41.13
CA VAL A 61 -7.66 -0.46 -41.87
C VAL A 61 -7.40 1.04 -42.01
N GLY A 62 -8.17 1.73 -42.86
CA GLY A 62 -8.14 3.18 -43.06
C GLY A 62 -8.02 3.60 -44.54
N THR A 63 -8.40 4.84 -44.83
CA THR A 63 -8.22 5.47 -46.16
C THR A 63 -8.29 6.98 -46.05
N ALA A 64 -7.58 7.70 -46.92
CA ALA A 64 -7.78 9.13 -47.16
C ALA A 64 -8.96 9.44 -48.11
N GLY A 65 -9.55 8.43 -48.75
CA GLY A 65 -10.68 8.58 -49.68
C GLY A 65 -12.05 8.67 -49.00
N THR A 66 -12.18 9.48 -47.95
CA THR A 66 -13.42 9.59 -47.15
C THR A 66 -13.74 11.03 -46.79
N SER A 67 -15.04 11.35 -46.74
CA SER A 67 -15.55 12.65 -46.27
C SER A 67 -15.18 12.94 -44.81
N SER A 68 -14.78 11.92 -44.04
CA SER A 68 -14.29 12.09 -42.65
C SER A 68 -12.93 12.80 -42.55
N TYR A 69 -12.23 12.98 -43.68
CA TYR A 69 -10.97 13.72 -43.79
C TYR A 69 -11.04 14.80 -44.88
N ASP A 70 -12.23 15.34 -45.19
CA ASP A 70 -12.39 16.43 -46.15
C ASP A 70 -11.74 17.72 -45.60
N GLY A 71 -10.57 18.05 -46.14
CA GLY A 71 -9.78 19.21 -45.72
C GLY A 71 -10.40 20.55 -46.12
N SER A 72 -11.49 20.59 -46.89
CA SER A 72 -12.05 21.83 -47.45
C SER A 72 -12.45 22.86 -46.40
N VAL A 73 -13.02 22.45 -45.26
CA VAL A 73 -13.44 23.37 -44.19
C VAL A 73 -12.23 23.96 -43.48
N LEU A 74 -11.30 23.11 -43.03
CA LEU A 74 -10.06 23.53 -42.36
C LEU A 74 -9.22 24.43 -43.29
N ALA A 75 -9.08 24.07 -44.57
CA ALA A 75 -8.36 24.89 -45.54
C ALA A 75 -8.99 26.27 -45.71
N THR A 76 -10.33 26.35 -45.76
CA THR A 76 -11.08 27.59 -46.05
C THR A 76 -11.24 28.52 -44.85
N GLU A 77 -11.63 28.00 -43.67
CA GLU A 77 -11.82 28.82 -42.47
C GLU A 77 -10.47 29.33 -41.92
N GLU A 78 -9.40 28.54 -42.03
CA GLU A 78 -8.09 28.87 -41.45
C GLU A 78 -7.02 29.34 -42.44
N GLY A 79 -7.22 29.22 -43.76
CA GLY A 79 -6.21 29.63 -44.74
C GLY A 79 -4.92 28.79 -44.65
N VAL A 80 -5.07 27.47 -44.76
CA VAL A 80 -3.97 26.48 -44.79
C VAL A 80 -4.19 25.52 -45.94
N ILE A 81 -3.14 24.84 -46.42
CA ILE A 81 -3.29 23.73 -47.36
C ILE A 81 -3.36 22.43 -46.57
N VAL A 82 -4.40 21.64 -46.80
CA VAL A 82 -4.54 20.30 -46.21
C VAL A 82 -4.21 19.25 -47.25
N VAL A 83 -3.42 18.25 -46.88
CA VAL A 83 -3.04 17.12 -47.74
C VAL A 83 -3.40 15.83 -47.01
N THR A 84 -4.04 14.89 -47.70
CA THR A 84 -4.40 13.56 -47.15
C THR A 84 -3.97 12.49 -48.14
N PHE A 85 -3.45 11.34 -47.70
CA PHE A 85 -2.99 10.30 -48.62
C PHE A 85 -3.19 8.88 -48.09
N ASN A 86 -3.27 7.92 -49.00
CA ASN A 86 -3.33 6.48 -48.70
C ASN A 86 -1.91 5.90 -48.57
N TYR A 87 -1.73 4.92 -47.68
CA TYR A 87 -0.53 4.08 -47.59
C TYR A 87 -0.91 2.60 -47.45
N ARG A 88 -0.01 1.66 -47.76
CA ARG A 88 -0.31 0.21 -47.65
C ARG A 88 -0.50 -0.23 -46.20
N LEU A 89 -1.49 -1.09 -45.99
CA LEU A 89 -1.95 -1.58 -44.69
C LEU A 89 -1.68 -3.08 -44.50
N GLY A 90 -1.78 -3.55 -43.26
CA GLY A 90 -1.73 -4.96 -42.90
C GLY A 90 -0.48 -5.67 -43.39
N ALA A 91 -0.64 -6.89 -43.89
CA ALA A 91 0.45 -7.69 -44.46
C ALA A 91 1.14 -6.97 -45.64
N LEU A 92 0.39 -6.26 -46.49
CA LEU A 92 0.97 -5.53 -47.64
C LEU A 92 1.83 -4.33 -47.22
N GLY A 93 1.51 -3.70 -46.09
CA GLY A 93 2.26 -2.56 -45.54
C GLY A 93 3.40 -2.95 -44.61
N PHE A 94 3.25 -4.03 -43.82
CA PHE A 94 4.03 -4.21 -42.59
C PHE A 94 4.50 -5.65 -42.33
N LEU A 95 4.24 -6.63 -43.21
CA LEU A 95 4.79 -7.99 -43.08
C LEU A 95 6.32 -7.97 -43.16
N SER A 96 6.97 -8.56 -42.16
CA SER A 96 8.43 -8.69 -42.08
C SER A 96 8.82 -10.11 -41.64
N THR A 97 9.83 -10.69 -42.29
CA THR A 97 10.48 -11.95 -41.89
C THR A 97 11.79 -11.69 -41.14
N GLY A 98 11.85 -10.56 -40.43
CA GLY A 98 12.98 -10.16 -39.59
C GLY A 98 14.09 -9.45 -40.35
N SER A 99 15.10 -8.99 -39.61
CA SER A 99 16.25 -8.26 -40.14
C SER A 99 17.02 -9.03 -41.22
N GLU A 100 17.13 -10.36 -41.09
CA GLU A 100 17.84 -11.23 -42.03
C GLU A 100 16.95 -11.66 -43.21
N GLY A 101 15.64 -11.78 -43.03
CA GLY A 101 14.70 -12.37 -44.00
C GLY A 101 14.38 -11.52 -45.23
N ASP A 102 13.73 -12.15 -46.21
CA ASP A 102 13.54 -11.61 -47.57
C ASP A 102 12.42 -10.56 -47.70
N LEU A 103 11.61 -10.38 -46.65
CA LEU A 103 10.59 -9.34 -46.49
C LEU A 103 11.02 -8.46 -45.31
N LYS A 104 11.46 -7.23 -45.57
CA LYS A 104 11.99 -6.36 -44.48
C LYS A 104 10.91 -5.66 -43.67
N GLY A 105 9.71 -5.49 -44.23
CA GLY A 105 8.62 -4.73 -43.61
C GLY A 105 8.68 -3.24 -43.93
N ASN A 106 7.98 -2.42 -43.14
CA ASN A 106 7.92 -0.95 -43.25
C ASN A 106 7.58 -0.40 -44.65
N TYR A 107 6.86 -1.16 -45.48
CA TYR A 107 6.44 -0.72 -46.82
C TYR A 107 5.41 0.42 -46.75
N GLY A 108 4.46 0.35 -45.81
CA GLY A 108 3.50 1.43 -45.54
C GLY A 108 4.17 2.68 -44.97
N MET A 109 5.24 2.53 -44.18
CA MET A 109 6.05 3.67 -43.70
C MET A 109 6.86 4.33 -44.84
N GLN A 110 7.35 3.53 -45.80
CA GLN A 110 8.02 4.05 -46.99
C GLN A 110 7.05 4.78 -47.94
N ASP A 111 5.79 4.33 -48.04
CA ASP A 111 4.74 5.07 -48.76
C ASP A 111 4.50 6.45 -48.12
N GLN A 112 4.49 6.54 -46.79
CA GLN A 112 4.34 7.80 -46.05
C GLN A 112 5.52 8.76 -46.31
N VAL A 113 6.76 8.27 -46.34
CA VAL A 113 7.92 9.09 -46.75
C VAL A 113 7.79 9.53 -48.20
N GLN A 114 7.37 8.65 -49.12
CA GLN A 114 7.22 9.00 -50.53
C GLN A 114 6.15 10.09 -50.75
N ALA A 115 5.05 10.06 -49.99
CA ALA A 115 4.04 11.11 -50.00
C ALA A 115 4.58 12.45 -49.47
N LEU A 116 5.41 12.43 -48.42
CA LEU A 116 6.05 13.64 -47.89
C LEU A 116 7.11 14.22 -48.84
N GLU A 117 7.87 13.39 -49.56
CA GLU A 117 8.73 13.82 -50.66
C GLU A 117 7.90 14.46 -51.80
N TRP A 118 6.75 13.87 -52.14
CA TRP A 118 5.85 14.45 -53.14
C TRP A 118 5.37 15.84 -52.71
N VAL A 119 4.96 16.01 -51.45
CA VAL A 119 4.57 17.31 -50.88
C VAL A 119 5.75 18.28 -50.96
N LYS A 120 6.95 17.88 -50.52
CA LYS A 120 8.17 18.71 -50.54
C LYS A 120 8.47 19.25 -51.94
N ASN A 121 8.31 18.41 -52.96
CA ASN A 121 8.64 18.73 -54.34
C ASN A 121 7.53 19.48 -55.10
N ASN A 122 6.25 19.31 -54.74
CA ASN A 122 5.12 19.81 -55.53
C ASN A 122 4.28 20.90 -54.86
N ILE A 123 4.20 20.97 -53.53
CA ILE A 123 3.17 21.77 -52.85
C ILE A 123 3.26 23.29 -53.12
N LYS A 124 4.45 23.79 -53.51
CA LYS A 124 4.63 25.18 -53.96
C LYS A 124 3.77 25.54 -55.18
N ARG A 125 3.44 24.57 -56.04
CA ARG A 125 2.53 24.75 -57.20
C ARG A 125 1.08 25.00 -56.80
N PHE A 126 0.73 24.69 -55.55
CA PHE A 126 -0.60 24.86 -54.96
C PHE A 126 -0.65 26.07 -54.00
N GLY A 127 0.39 26.91 -53.96
CA GLY A 127 0.52 28.04 -53.02
C GLY A 127 1.20 27.69 -51.68
N GLY A 128 1.57 26.44 -51.44
CA GLY A 128 2.12 25.97 -50.16
C GLY A 128 3.61 26.26 -49.96
N ASN A 129 4.03 26.39 -48.71
CA ASN A 129 5.42 26.51 -48.30
C ASN A 129 6.03 25.11 -47.98
N PRO A 130 6.91 24.54 -48.82
CA PRO A 130 7.53 23.24 -48.57
C PRO A 130 8.52 23.23 -47.39
N ASN A 131 8.78 24.37 -46.76
CA ASN A 131 9.56 24.50 -45.52
C ASN A 131 8.70 24.84 -44.30
N ASN A 132 7.37 24.93 -44.44
CA ASN A 132 6.40 25.10 -43.35
C ASN A 132 5.34 23.99 -43.38
N VAL A 133 5.82 22.75 -43.50
CA VAL A 133 5.02 21.52 -43.51
C VAL A 133 4.90 20.99 -42.07
N THR A 134 3.66 20.69 -41.67
CA THR A 134 3.31 20.07 -40.39
C THR A 134 2.64 18.73 -40.66
N ILE A 135 3.19 17.64 -40.12
CA ILE A 135 2.55 16.32 -40.23
C ILE A 135 1.68 16.06 -39.00
N PHE A 136 0.50 15.48 -39.21
CA PHE A 136 -0.44 15.16 -38.13
C PHE A 136 -1.19 13.86 -38.42
N GLY A 137 -1.58 13.15 -37.36
CA GLY A 137 -2.28 11.89 -37.48
C GLY A 137 -2.88 11.43 -36.18
N GLU A 138 -3.91 10.58 -36.27
CA GLU A 138 -4.61 9.98 -35.14
C GLU A 138 -4.28 8.49 -35.00
N SER A 139 -4.26 7.97 -33.76
CA SER A 139 -4.03 6.55 -33.48
C SER A 139 -2.73 6.05 -34.14
N ALA A 140 -2.80 5.00 -34.96
CA ALA A 140 -1.69 4.51 -35.80
C ALA A 140 -1.06 5.58 -36.71
N GLY A 141 -1.82 6.59 -37.14
CA GLY A 141 -1.32 7.77 -37.86
C GLY A 141 -0.48 8.68 -36.96
N GLY A 142 -0.90 8.90 -35.71
CA GLY A 142 -0.12 9.65 -34.71
C GLY A 142 1.14 8.90 -34.26
N MET A 143 1.06 7.58 -34.19
CA MET A 143 2.22 6.69 -34.02
C MET A 143 3.17 6.77 -35.22
N SER A 144 2.64 6.77 -36.45
CA SER A 144 3.41 7.01 -37.68
C SER A 144 4.13 8.36 -37.68
N VAL A 145 3.45 9.44 -37.27
CA VAL A 145 4.09 10.75 -37.04
C VAL A 145 5.24 10.62 -36.05
N SER A 146 5.02 9.97 -34.89
CA SER A 146 6.05 9.76 -33.87
C SER A 146 7.24 8.92 -34.36
N LEU A 147 7.05 8.00 -35.33
CA LEU A 147 8.11 7.20 -35.93
C LEU A 147 8.84 7.93 -37.07
N LEU A 148 8.15 8.80 -37.81
CA LEU A 148 8.77 9.68 -38.81
C LEU A 148 9.75 10.68 -38.16
N MET A 149 9.55 11.05 -36.89
CA MET A 149 10.52 11.84 -36.09
C MET A 149 11.81 11.08 -35.76
N LEU A 150 11.79 9.75 -35.81
CA LEU A 150 12.93 8.85 -35.57
C LEU A 150 13.60 8.39 -36.88
N SER A 151 12.99 8.68 -38.04
CA SER A 151 13.44 8.16 -39.32
C SER A 151 14.44 9.09 -40.02
N PRO A 152 15.66 8.63 -40.35
CA PRO A 152 16.59 9.42 -41.16
C PRO A 152 16.06 9.66 -42.57
N LEU A 153 15.15 8.82 -43.07
CA LEU A 153 14.52 8.96 -44.39
C LEU A 153 13.53 10.13 -44.47
N ALA A 154 12.97 10.56 -43.34
CA ALA A 154 12.01 11.66 -43.29
C ALA A 154 12.65 13.03 -42.99
N LYS A 155 13.99 13.07 -42.85
CA LYS A 155 14.76 14.23 -42.41
C LYS A 155 14.59 15.44 -43.36
N GLY A 156 14.06 16.54 -42.83
CA GLY A 156 13.85 17.79 -43.58
C GLY A 156 12.61 17.83 -44.46
N LEU A 157 11.79 16.77 -44.49
CA LEU A 157 10.51 16.76 -45.22
C LEU A 157 9.43 17.59 -44.51
N PHE A 158 9.48 17.68 -43.18
CA PHE A 158 8.55 18.46 -42.35
C PHE A 158 9.27 19.25 -41.25
N LYS A 159 8.53 20.14 -40.59
CA LYS A 159 9.04 21.12 -39.59
C LYS A 159 8.40 20.95 -38.21
N ASN A 160 7.07 20.80 -38.15
CA ASN A 160 6.31 20.61 -36.91
C ASN A 160 5.51 19.29 -36.97
N VAL A 161 5.05 18.82 -35.81
CA VAL A 161 4.28 17.56 -35.69
C VAL A 161 3.10 17.69 -34.72
N ILE A 162 2.01 16.97 -35.01
CA ILE A 162 0.88 16.79 -34.08
C ILE A 162 0.60 15.29 -33.93
N LEU A 163 0.71 14.77 -32.71
CA LEU A 163 0.50 13.37 -32.36
C LEU A 163 -0.85 13.24 -31.64
N GLN A 164 -1.89 12.75 -32.31
CA GLN A 164 -3.22 12.62 -31.72
C GLN A 164 -3.46 11.18 -31.29
N SER A 165 -3.64 10.92 -29.99
CA SER A 165 -3.96 9.59 -29.44
C SER A 165 -2.98 8.48 -29.88
N GLY A 166 -1.68 8.78 -30.03
CA GLY A 166 -0.69 7.82 -30.51
C GLY A 166 0.76 8.30 -30.38
N ALA A 167 1.68 7.41 -29.95
CA ALA A 167 3.08 7.76 -29.68
C ALA A 167 4.03 6.54 -29.79
N ALA A 168 5.30 6.77 -30.15
CA ALA A 168 6.31 5.72 -30.32
C ALA A 168 6.57 4.84 -29.08
N PRO A 169 6.50 5.32 -27.82
CA PRO A 169 6.67 4.48 -26.63
C PRO A 169 5.53 3.48 -26.38
N ALA A 170 4.43 3.53 -27.12
CA ALA A 170 3.31 2.60 -26.91
C ALA A 170 3.67 1.19 -27.38
N LEU A 171 3.19 0.19 -26.63
CA LEU A 171 3.62 -1.22 -26.72
C LEU A 171 3.58 -1.82 -28.15
N TYR A 172 2.60 -1.39 -28.95
CA TYR A 172 2.21 -1.95 -30.23
C TYR A 172 2.60 -1.06 -31.43
N THR A 173 3.26 0.08 -31.19
CA THR A 173 3.73 1.01 -32.25
C THR A 173 4.85 0.40 -33.10
N VAL A 174 5.70 -0.44 -32.50
CA VAL A 174 6.78 -1.17 -33.18
C VAL A 174 6.85 -2.59 -32.64
N LEU A 175 6.94 -3.59 -33.53
CA LEU A 175 7.22 -4.98 -33.18
C LEU A 175 8.73 -5.18 -32.98
N LEU A 176 9.10 -5.84 -31.89
CA LEU A 176 10.49 -6.04 -31.48
C LEU A 176 10.87 -7.53 -31.44
N ASP A 177 12.17 -7.78 -31.33
CA ASP A 177 12.76 -9.10 -31.06
C ASP A 177 12.26 -10.19 -32.02
N LYS A 178 11.46 -11.16 -31.52
CA LYS A 178 10.91 -12.27 -32.31
C LYS A 178 9.50 -12.02 -32.84
N GLU A 179 8.82 -10.96 -32.40
CA GLU A 179 7.43 -10.66 -32.75
C GLU A 179 7.17 -10.61 -34.28
N PRO A 180 8.08 -10.07 -35.13
CA PRO A 180 7.88 -10.10 -36.58
C PRO A 180 7.85 -11.53 -37.15
N ASN A 181 8.84 -12.36 -36.77
CA ASN A 181 9.00 -13.72 -37.30
C ASN A 181 7.84 -14.61 -36.87
N GLU A 182 7.45 -14.59 -35.59
CA GLU A 182 6.35 -15.40 -35.08
C GLU A 182 5.01 -15.07 -35.76
N LYS A 183 4.76 -13.78 -36.08
CA LYS A 183 3.56 -13.37 -36.81
C LYS A 183 3.64 -13.71 -38.30
N ALA A 184 4.81 -13.61 -38.92
CA ALA A 184 5.03 -14.02 -40.30
C ALA A 184 4.93 -15.55 -40.51
N GLU A 185 5.35 -16.36 -39.52
CA GLU A 185 5.13 -17.82 -39.51
C GLU A 185 3.63 -18.16 -39.38
N ARG A 186 2.92 -17.52 -38.46
CA ARG A 186 1.44 -17.66 -38.35
C ARG A 186 0.74 -17.29 -39.66
N PHE A 187 1.19 -16.22 -40.31
CA PHE A 187 0.66 -15.77 -41.60
C PHE A 187 0.98 -16.75 -42.75
N ALA A 188 2.21 -17.26 -42.84
CA ALA A 188 2.61 -18.29 -43.81
C ALA A 188 1.75 -19.54 -43.69
N ASN A 189 1.56 -20.04 -42.47
CA ASN A 189 0.70 -21.18 -42.17
C ASN A 189 -0.77 -20.90 -42.53
N ALA A 190 -1.28 -19.70 -42.22
CA ALA A 190 -2.65 -19.29 -42.53
C ALA A 190 -2.94 -19.12 -44.03
N LEU A 191 -1.91 -18.80 -44.83
CA LEU A 191 -1.95 -18.63 -46.29
C LEU A 191 -1.66 -19.92 -47.07
N GLY A 192 -1.11 -20.94 -46.38
CA GLY A 192 -0.74 -22.24 -46.97
C GLY A 192 0.64 -22.27 -47.64
N CYS A 193 1.59 -21.47 -47.15
CA CYS A 193 2.95 -21.40 -47.68
C CYS A 193 3.89 -22.45 -47.03
N PRO A 194 4.79 -23.12 -47.77
CA PRO A 194 5.56 -24.24 -47.22
C PRO A 194 6.61 -23.87 -46.15
N THR A 195 7.25 -22.70 -46.28
CA THR A 195 8.27 -22.21 -45.35
C THR A 195 8.18 -20.69 -45.18
N LEU A 196 8.79 -20.16 -44.12
CA LEU A 196 8.94 -18.71 -43.91
C LEU A 196 9.80 -18.06 -45.02
N SER A 197 10.81 -18.77 -45.53
CA SER A 197 11.64 -18.35 -46.66
C SER A 197 10.85 -18.27 -47.98
N ASP A 198 9.93 -19.21 -48.23
CA ASP A 198 9.08 -19.21 -49.43
C ASP A 198 7.95 -18.18 -49.39
N LEU A 199 7.65 -17.59 -48.22
CA LEU A 199 6.48 -16.74 -47.99
C LEU A 199 6.30 -15.65 -49.06
N LYS A 200 7.39 -14.99 -49.48
CA LYS A 200 7.40 -13.96 -50.52
C LYS A 200 7.01 -14.51 -51.91
N ASN A 201 7.56 -15.66 -52.28
CA ASN A 201 7.31 -16.35 -53.56
C ASN A 201 5.97 -17.12 -53.59
N CYS A 202 5.40 -17.35 -52.42
CA CYS A 202 4.07 -17.89 -52.20
C CYS A 202 3.00 -16.79 -52.28
N ALA A 203 3.13 -15.73 -51.47
CA ALA A 203 2.14 -14.66 -51.35
C ALA A 203 1.93 -13.86 -52.65
N THR A 204 2.98 -13.69 -53.46
CA THR A 204 2.90 -13.07 -54.81
C THR A 204 2.11 -13.88 -55.84
N LYS A 205 1.66 -15.10 -55.49
CA LYS A 205 0.80 -15.96 -56.33
C LYS A 205 -0.61 -16.13 -55.74
N LYS A 206 -0.93 -15.37 -54.68
CA LYS A 206 -2.19 -15.46 -53.94
C LYS A 206 -3.12 -14.31 -54.29
N ASN A 207 -4.41 -14.59 -54.35
CA ASN A 207 -5.41 -13.56 -54.56
C ASN A 207 -5.53 -12.68 -53.30
N ILE A 208 -5.87 -11.40 -53.47
CA ILE A 208 -5.94 -10.45 -52.35
C ILE A 208 -6.90 -10.89 -51.23
N SER A 209 -8.00 -11.56 -51.59
CA SER A 209 -8.94 -12.15 -50.62
C SER A 209 -8.31 -13.28 -49.79
N GLU A 210 -7.38 -14.07 -50.33
CA GLU A 210 -6.61 -15.06 -49.56
C GLU A 210 -5.64 -14.38 -48.59
N ILE A 211 -4.97 -13.31 -49.03
CA ILE A 211 -4.02 -12.52 -48.22
C ILE A 211 -4.75 -11.90 -47.01
N ILE A 212 -5.87 -11.20 -47.22
CA ILE A 212 -6.67 -10.62 -46.13
C ILE A 212 -7.27 -11.72 -45.24
N THR A 213 -7.75 -12.84 -45.81
CA THR A 213 -8.25 -13.98 -45.01
C THR A 213 -7.16 -14.65 -44.16
N ALA A 214 -5.91 -14.71 -44.64
CA ALA A 214 -4.78 -15.21 -43.87
C ALA A 214 -4.37 -14.24 -42.75
N GLN A 215 -4.39 -12.93 -43.03
CA GLN A 215 -4.13 -11.88 -42.04
C GLN A 215 -5.08 -11.96 -40.85
N LEU A 216 -6.38 -12.16 -41.09
CA LEU A 216 -7.40 -12.27 -40.03
C LEU A 216 -7.22 -13.52 -39.14
N LYS A 217 -6.38 -14.48 -39.52
CA LYS A 217 -6.04 -15.68 -38.74
C LYS A 217 -4.73 -15.53 -37.94
N VAL A 218 -4.00 -14.42 -38.09
CA VAL A 218 -2.78 -14.14 -37.31
C VAL A 218 -3.20 -13.74 -35.91
N ASN A 219 -3.43 -14.74 -35.06
CA ASN A 219 -4.02 -14.59 -33.74
C ASN A 219 -3.30 -13.52 -32.89
N SER A 220 -3.98 -12.40 -32.67
CA SER A 220 -3.57 -11.26 -31.85
C SER A 220 -4.09 -11.46 -30.42
N THR A 221 -3.20 -11.90 -29.53
CA THR A 221 -3.48 -12.05 -28.08
C THR A 221 -3.53 -10.67 -27.41
N MET A 222 -4.62 -9.96 -27.71
CA MET A 222 -5.00 -8.59 -27.32
C MET A 222 -3.99 -7.49 -27.72
N LEU A 223 -4.41 -6.65 -28.66
CA LEU A 223 -3.85 -5.33 -29.04
C LEU A 223 -2.41 -5.25 -29.53
N LEU A 224 -1.67 -6.36 -29.59
CA LEU A 224 -0.54 -6.50 -30.50
C LEU A 224 -1.08 -6.65 -31.93
N ALA A 225 -1.22 -5.54 -32.66
CA ALA A 225 -1.66 -5.52 -34.06
C ALA A 225 -0.91 -6.60 -34.89
N PRO A 226 -1.60 -7.34 -35.78
CA PRO A 226 -1.04 -8.51 -36.45
C PRO A 226 0.13 -8.13 -37.37
N PHE A 227 0.11 -6.91 -37.92
CA PHE A 227 1.24 -6.29 -38.59
C PHE A 227 1.33 -4.81 -38.18
N ALA A 228 2.55 -4.35 -37.90
CA ALA A 228 2.87 -2.99 -37.47
C ALA A 228 4.36 -2.72 -37.83
N PRO A 229 4.85 -1.47 -37.74
CA PRO A 229 6.25 -1.14 -38.00
C PRO A 229 7.26 -2.05 -37.26
N VAL A 230 8.44 -2.24 -37.85
CA VAL A 230 9.50 -3.12 -37.32
C VAL A 230 10.85 -2.40 -37.31
N VAL A 231 11.79 -2.82 -36.46
CA VAL A 231 13.17 -2.33 -36.52
C VAL A 231 13.91 -3.03 -37.68
N ASP A 232 14.08 -2.32 -38.79
CA ASP A 232 14.72 -2.82 -40.02
C ASP A 232 16.15 -2.26 -40.23
N GLY A 233 16.59 -1.28 -39.44
CA GLY A 233 17.87 -0.59 -39.62
C GLY A 233 17.95 0.32 -40.86
N LYS A 234 16.83 0.55 -41.56
CA LYS A 234 16.73 1.41 -42.75
C LYS A 234 15.74 2.56 -42.53
N PHE A 235 14.54 2.23 -42.05
CA PHE A 235 13.51 3.21 -41.72
C PHE A 235 13.70 3.77 -40.31
N PHE A 236 14.09 2.95 -39.33
CA PHE A 236 14.71 3.41 -38.07
C PHE A 236 15.61 2.34 -37.45
N GLU A 237 16.59 2.79 -36.66
CA GLU A 237 17.53 1.93 -35.93
C GLU A 237 17.01 1.56 -34.52
N SER A 238 17.53 0.47 -33.94
CA SER A 238 17.22 0.02 -32.57
C SER A 238 17.62 1.00 -31.47
N LYS A 239 18.40 2.04 -31.80
CA LYS A 239 18.81 3.13 -30.91
C LYS A 239 18.59 4.52 -31.53
N GLY A 240 17.54 4.66 -32.34
CA GLY A 240 17.18 5.93 -32.97
C GLY A 240 17.01 7.07 -31.94
N SER A 241 17.73 8.18 -32.16
CA SER A 241 17.43 9.46 -31.50
C SER A 241 16.37 10.18 -32.31
N TYR A 242 15.40 10.81 -31.65
CA TYR A 242 14.57 11.83 -32.29
C TYR A 242 15.48 12.90 -32.93
N GLU A 243 15.24 13.20 -34.20
CA GLU A 243 15.90 14.32 -34.89
C GLU A 243 15.46 15.65 -34.27
N ASP A 244 16.32 16.68 -34.31
CA ASP A 244 16.02 17.99 -33.73
C ASP A 244 15.08 18.79 -34.67
N GLN A 245 13.80 18.41 -34.58
CA GLN A 245 12.68 18.98 -35.33
C GLN A 245 11.98 20.09 -34.53
N GLY A 246 11.14 20.90 -35.18
CA GLY A 246 10.75 22.24 -34.70
C GLY A 246 9.88 22.28 -33.44
N SER A 247 8.58 22.06 -33.60
CA SER A 247 7.61 22.10 -32.49
C SER A 247 6.72 20.86 -32.52
N VAL A 248 6.30 20.40 -31.34
CA VAL A 248 5.54 19.18 -31.11
C VAL A 248 4.26 19.52 -30.36
N MET A 249 3.11 19.05 -30.86
CA MET A 249 1.86 19.03 -30.10
C MET A 249 1.43 17.57 -29.90
N ILE A 250 1.00 17.22 -28.69
CA ILE A 250 0.57 15.85 -28.33
C ILE A 250 -0.82 15.92 -27.71
N GLY A 251 -1.68 15.00 -28.13
CA GLY A 251 -3.04 14.87 -27.69
C GLY A 251 -3.38 13.50 -27.15
N VAL A 252 -4.28 13.51 -26.17
CA VAL A 252 -5.12 12.36 -25.81
C VAL A 252 -6.55 12.83 -25.58
N THR A 253 -7.48 11.90 -25.48
CA THR A 253 -8.86 12.15 -25.09
C THR A 253 -9.10 11.77 -23.64
N ARG A 254 -10.29 12.07 -23.09
CA ARG A 254 -10.67 11.69 -21.73
C ARG A 254 -11.02 10.20 -21.68
N ASP A 255 -11.82 9.75 -22.64
CA ASP A 255 -12.47 8.43 -22.66
C ASP A 255 -11.79 7.47 -23.67
N GLU A 256 -10.50 7.66 -23.96
CA GLU A 256 -9.67 6.84 -24.88
C GLU A 256 -10.02 5.34 -24.89
N GLY A 257 -10.08 4.71 -23.71
CA GLY A 257 -10.30 3.27 -23.58
C GLY A 257 -11.71 2.80 -23.94
N SER A 258 -12.64 3.71 -24.21
CA SER A 258 -13.90 3.40 -24.90
C SER A 258 -13.67 2.87 -26.33
N LEU A 259 -12.46 2.95 -26.88
CA LEU A 259 -12.03 2.16 -28.03
C LEU A 259 -12.35 0.66 -27.85
N GLY A 260 -12.30 0.12 -26.63
CA GLY A 260 -12.66 -1.27 -26.32
C GLY A 260 -14.14 -1.67 -26.55
N VAL A 261 -15.00 -0.74 -26.95
CA VAL A 261 -16.37 -1.05 -27.45
C VAL A 261 -16.40 -1.27 -28.97
N LEU A 262 -15.35 -0.88 -29.69
CA LEU A 262 -15.29 -0.99 -31.15
C LEU A 262 -14.66 -2.32 -31.56
N TYR A 263 -15.19 -2.90 -32.63
CA TYR A 263 -14.58 -4.05 -33.30
C TYR A 263 -13.61 -3.54 -34.37
N ILE A 264 -12.40 -4.11 -34.42
CA ILE A 264 -11.44 -3.92 -35.51
C ILE A 264 -10.96 -5.31 -35.95
N PRO A 265 -11.27 -5.75 -37.18
CA PRO A 265 -11.02 -7.12 -37.63
C PRO A 265 -9.57 -7.59 -37.44
N GLY A 266 -9.36 -8.64 -36.65
CA GLY A 266 -8.03 -9.20 -36.36
C GLY A 266 -7.14 -8.34 -35.45
N VAL A 267 -7.68 -7.29 -34.83
CA VAL A 267 -6.94 -6.36 -33.95
C VAL A 267 -7.59 -6.22 -32.57
N LEU A 268 -8.92 -6.05 -32.54
CA LEU A 268 -9.68 -5.74 -31.33
C LEU A 268 -11.09 -6.34 -31.40
N ASP A 269 -11.39 -7.25 -30.49
CA ASP A 269 -12.74 -7.75 -30.28
C ASP A 269 -13.52 -6.83 -29.33
N ALA A 270 -14.69 -6.36 -29.77
CA ALA A 270 -15.57 -5.53 -28.94
C ALA A 270 -16.10 -6.31 -27.74
N ILE A 271 -15.98 -5.75 -26.53
CA ILE A 271 -16.39 -6.44 -25.29
C ILE A 271 -17.92 -6.49 -25.20
N PRO A 272 -18.59 -7.67 -25.26
CA PRO A 272 -20.04 -7.73 -25.37
C PRO A 272 -20.76 -7.15 -24.14
N GLY A 273 -21.63 -6.16 -24.38
CA GLY A 273 -22.47 -5.57 -23.34
C GLY A 273 -21.79 -4.55 -22.42
N ILE A 274 -20.52 -4.19 -22.68
CA ILE A 274 -19.72 -3.26 -21.86
C ILE A 274 -20.40 -1.93 -21.52
N ASP A 275 -21.26 -1.39 -22.39
CA ASP A 275 -22.08 -0.19 -22.10
C ASP A 275 -22.89 -0.32 -20.80
N LYS A 276 -23.36 -1.53 -20.46
CA LYS A 276 -24.16 -1.85 -19.26
C LYS A 276 -23.32 -2.04 -18.00
N GLY A 277 -22.01 -1.82 -18.08
CA GLY A 277 -21.05 -2.14 -17.02
C GLY A 277 -20.50 -3.56 -17.11
N LEU A 278 -19.44 -3.84 -16.36
CA LEU A 278 -18.80 -5.17 -16.27
C LEU A 278 -19.01 -5.77 -14.87
N ASN A 279 -19.24 -7.09 -14.75
CA ASN A 279 -19.14 -7.72 -13.43
C ASN A 279 -17.66 -7.79 -13.01
N HIS A 280 -17.38 -7.91 -11.70
CA HIS A 280 -16.00 -7.95 -11.21
C HIS A 280 -15.21 -9.15 -11.78
N SER A 281 -15.88 -10.29 -11.98
CA SER A 281 -15.35 -11.46 -12.69
C SER A 281 -14.84 -11.11 -14.09
N ASP A 282 -15.61 -10.34 -14.85
CA ASP A 282 -15.39 -10.06 -16.26
C ASP A 282 -14.28 -8.99 -16.39
N PHE A 283 -14.26 -8.02 -15.48
CA PHE A 283 -13.15 -7.10 -15.30
C PHE A 283 -11.83 -7.85 -15.02
N VAL A 284 -11.84 -8.79 -14.07
CA VAL A 284 -10.66 -9.61 -13.73
C VAL A 284 -10.24 -10.50 -14.90
N GLU A 285 -11.18 -11.13 -15.61
CA GLU A 285 -10.90 -11.90 -16.82
C GLU A 285 -10.23 -11.04 -17.90
N LYS A 286 -10.84 -9.91 -18.29
CA LYS A 286 -10.31 -9.06 -19.36
C LYS A 286 -8.98 -8.40 -19.01
N VAL A 287 -8.76 -8.03 -17.75
CA VAL A 287 -7.43 -7.57 -17.31
C VAL A 287 -6.40 -8.69 -17.38
N ASN A 288 -6.74 -9.93 -16.98
CA ASN A 288 -5.81 -11.06 -17.07
C ASN A 288 -5.50 -11.49 -18.50
N THR A 289 -6.44 -11.40 -19.45
CA THR A 289 -6.20 -11.74 -20.86
C THR A 289 -5.52 -10.63 -21.66
N THR A 290 -5.53 -9.39 -21.18
CA THR A 290 -4.92 -8.25 -21.89
C THR A 290 -3.41 -8.23 -21.72
N THR A 291 -2.68 -8.09 -22.82
CA THR A 291 -1.24 -7.81 -22.80
C THR A 291 -1.01 -6.32 -22.54
N TRP A 292 -0.99 -5.91 -21.27
CA TRP A 292 -0.81 -4.52 -20.85
C TRP A 292 0.60 -4.00 -21.16
N VAL A 293 1.59 -4.88 -21.03
CA VAL A 293 3.02 -4.54 -21.15
C VAL A 293 3.86 -5.73 -21.62
N ARG A 294 4.97 -5.46 -22.31
CA ARG A 294 6.04 -6.46 -22.56
C ARG A 294 6.52 -7.05 -21.23
N GLY A 295 6.68 -8.38 -21.17
CA GLY A 295 7.10 -9.09 -19.96
C GLY A 295 6.12 -9.00 -18.80
N GLN A 296 4.81 -9.12 -19.06
CA GLN A 296 3.78 -9.14 -18.03
C GLN A 296 3.89 -10.38 -17.13
N ASN A 297 3.82 -10.17 -15.81
CA ASN A 297 3.81 -11.19 -14.77
C ASN A 297 2.58 -11.02 -13.85
N GLU A 298 2.44 -11.90 -12.86
CA GLU A 298 1.30 -11.88 -11.94
C GLU A 298 1.34 -10.64 -11.03
N GLU A 299 2.53 -10.17 -10.67
CA GLU A 299 2.80 -8.99 -9.86
C GLU A 299 2.33 -7.70 -10.55
N VAL A 300 2.59 -7.55 -11.85
CA VAL A 300 2.05 -6.46 -12.67
C VAL A 300 0.51 -6.50 -12.69
N LEU A 301 -0.08 -7.68 -12.91
CA LEU A 301 -1.55 -7.84 -12.91
C LEU A 301 -2.18 -7.49 -11.56
N LYS A 302 -1.65 -8.03 -10.45
CA LYS A 302 -2.02 -7.68 -9.06
C LYS A 302 -1.96 -6.16 -8.81
N SER A 303 -0.96 -5.50 -9.38
CA SER A 303 -0.76 -4.05 -9.25
C SER A 303 -1.77 -3.24 -10.05
N ILE A 304 -2.13 -3.69 -11.26
CA ILE A 304 -3.22 -3.09 -12.05
C ILE A 304 -4.56 -3.26 -11.31
N PHE A 305 -4.81 -4.43 -10.71
CA PHE A 305 -6.01 -4.61 -9.88
C PHE A 305 -6.03 -3.70 -8.66
N GLN A 306 -4.91 -3.49 -7.96
CA GLN A 306 -4.85 -2.57 -6.83
C GLN A 306 -5.15 -1.12 -7.23
N GLU A 307 -4.64 -0.64 -8.37
CA GLU A 307 -4.79 0.76 -8.83
C GLU A 307 -6.16 1.04 -9.50
N TYR A 308 -6.78 0.08 -10.20
CA TYR A 308 -7.99 0.31 -11.01
C TYR A 308 -9.29 -0.31 -10.45
N THR A 309 -9.26 -1.09 -9.36
CA THR A 309 -10.47 -1.63 -8.73
C THR A 309 -11.14 -0.63 -7.80
N ASN A 310 -12.48 -0.51 -7.87
CA ASN A 310 -13.26 0.17 -6.85
C ASN A 310 -13.35 -0.69 -5.56
N TRP A 311 -12.31 -0.66 -4.73
CA TRP A 311 -12.27 -1.42 -3.47
C TRP A 311 -13.36 -1.04 -2.45
N ALA A 312 -14.07 0.08 -2.64
CA ALA A 312 -15.23 0.44 -1.82
C ALA A 312 -16.54 -0.19 -2.30
N ASN A 313 -16.64 -0.61 -3.57
CA ASN A 313 -17.73 -1.44 -4.07
C ASN A 313 -17.26 -2.22 -5.31
N THR A 314 -16.82 -3.46 -5.12
CA THR A 314 -16.38 -4.33 -6.22
C THR A 314 -17.51 -4.76 -7.14
N ASP A 315 -18.76 -4.70 -6.67
CA ASP A 315 -19.94 -5.11 -7.45
C ASP A 315 -20.50 -3.96 -8.31
N ASP A 316 -19.89 -2.76 -8.21
CA ASP A 316 -20.19 -1.61 -9.05
C ASP A 316 -19.77 -1.84 -10.49
N LYS A 317 -20.74 -2.16 -11.34
CA LYS A 317 -20.48 -2.50 -12.75
C LYS A 317 -20.01 -1.31 -13.58
N GLU A 318 -20.39 -0.10 -13.20
CA GLU A 318 -19.98 1.12 -13.89
C GLU A 318 -18.54 1.47 -13.51
N ALA A 319 -18.17 1.32 -12.24
CA ALA A 319 -16.79 1.48 -11.79
C ALA A 319 -15.85 0.37 -12.31
N ASN A 320 -16.30 -0.89 -12.41
CA ASN A 320 -15.52 -1.96 -13.06
C ASN A 320 -15.30 -1.68 -14.57
N ARG A 321 -16.33 -1.19 -15.29
CA ARG A 321 -16.20 -0.70 -16.68
C ARG A 321 -15.18 0.43 -16.76
N GLN A 322 -15.30 1.44 -15.89
CA GLN A 322 -14.39 2.58 -15.90
C GLN A 322 -12.96 2.18 -15.51
N GLY A 323 -12.77 1.23 -14.59
CA GLY A 323 -11.48 0.68 -14.21
C GLY A 323 -10.77 0.02 -15.40
N TYR A 324 -11.49 -0.79 -16.19
CA TYR A 324 -10.96 -1.36 -17.43
C TYR A 324 -10.63 -0.28 -18.46
N VAL A 325 -11.58 0.63 -18.72
CA VAL A 325 -11.46 1.72 -19.71
C VAL A 325 -10.31 2.67 -19.37
N ASP A 326 -10.13 3.03 -18.10
CA ASP A 326 -9.01 3.85 -17.65
C ASP A 326 -7.68 3.10 -17.79
N ALA A 327 -7.60 1.82 -17.40
CA ALA A 327 -6.38 1.03 -17.57
C ALA A 327 -5.98 0.93 -19.06
N PHE A 328 -6.96 0.70 -19.94
CA PHE A 328 -6.82 0.62 -21.40
C PHE A 328 -6.33 1.94 -21.99
N ALA A 329 -6.98 3.04 -21.61
CA ALA A 329 -6.57 4.39 -21.98
C ALA A 329 -5.13 4.69 -21.55
N ASP A 330 -4.80 4.37 -20.30
CA ASP A 330 -3.59 4.84 -19.67
C ASP A 330 -2.36 4.04 -20.12
N ALA A 331 -2.49 2.72 -20.28
CA ALA A 331 -1.43 1.86 -20.80
C ALA A 331 -1.10 2.12 -22.27
N LEU A 332 -2.12 2.29 -23.12
CA LEU A 332 -1.97 2.28 -24.58
C LEU A 332 -1.80 3.68 -25.19
N PHE A 333 -2.30 4.72 -24.52
CA PHE A 333 -2.33 6.09 -25.06
C PHE A 333 -1.75 7.12 -24.09
N LYS A 334 -2.30 7.27 -22.87
CA LYS A 334 -1.96 8.40 -22.00
C LYS A 334 -0.54 8.33 -21.42
N ALA A 335 -0.10 7.18 -20.90
CA ALA A 335 1.26 7.03 -20.39
C ALA A 335 2.32 7.12 -21.50
N PRO A 336 2.17 6.48 -22.68
CA PRO A 336 3.05 6.70 -23.83
C PRO A 336 3.11 8.15 -24.33
N ALA A 337 1.96 8.84 -24.42
CA ALA A 337 1.90 10.23 -24.85
C ALA A 337 2.66 11.17 -23.88
N ILE A 338 2.47 10.98 -22.56
CA ILE A 338 3.18 11.74 -21.54
C ILE A 338 4.67 11.38 -21.51
N SER A 339 5.03 10.11 -21.73
CA SER A 339 6.44 9.70 -21.87
C SER A 339 7.11 10.41 -23.03
N SER A 340 6.49 10.46 -24.21
CA SER A 340 6.95 11.27 -25.35
C SER A 340 7.06 12.76 -25.02
N ALA A 341 6.05 13.34 -24.36
CA ALA A 341 6.07 14.76 -23.96
C ALA A 341 7.28 15.07 -23.05
N GLN A 342 7.58 14.20 -22.10
CA GLN A 342 8.76 14.31 -21.24
C GLN A 342 10.07 14.15 -22.02
N ILE A 343 10.14 13.25 -23.00
CA ILE A 343 11.35 13.04 -23.83
C ILE A 343 11.63 14.27 -24.71
N PHE A 344 10.63 14.78 -25.43
CA PHE A 344 10.79 15.96 -26.29
C PHE A 344 11.13 17.22 -25.48
N SER A 345 10.49 17.39 -24.32
CA SER A 345 10.78 18.50 -23.40
C SER A 345 12.21 18.42 -22.83
N LYS A 346 12.71 17.22 -22.47
CA LYS A 346 14.12 17.00 -22.08
C LYS A 346 15.11 17.28 -23.22
N LYS A 347 14.71 17.06 -24.48
CA LYS A 347 15.47 17.44 -25.68
C LYS A 347 15.42 18.95 -26.00
N GLY A 348 14.66 19.75 -25.25
CA GLY A 348 14.50 21.19 -25.49
C GLY A 348 13.54 21.54 -26.63
N MET A 349 12.79 20.58 -27.17
CA MET A 349 11.80 20.82 -28.21
C MET A 349 10.60 21.58 -27.65
N LYS A 350 10.03 22.50 -28.43
CA LYS A 350 8.79 23.21 -28.05
C LYS A 350 7.62 22.22 -28.01
N THR A 351 7.29 21.76 -26.81
CA THR A 351 6.30 20.70 -26.58
C THR A 351 5.03 21.28 -25.99
N TYR A 352 3.89 20.98 -26.61
CA TYR A 352 2.56 21.36 -26.17
C TYR A 352 1.72 20.08 -25.96
N PHE A 353 0.91 20.04 -24.91
CA PHE A 353 0.07 18.88 -24.60
C PHE A 353 -1.41 19.29 -24.48
N TYR A 354 -2.34 18.44 -24.88
CA TYR A 354 -3.77 18.60 -24.60
C TYR A 354 -4.46 17.31 -24.12
N GLN A 355 -5.60 17.50 -23.47
CA GLN A 355 -6.63 16.47 -23.32
C GLN A 355 -7.98 16.98 -23.82
N ILE A 356 -8.65 16.22 -24.70
CA ILE A 356 -10.04 16.46 -25.08
C ILE A 356 -10.97 16.02 -23.94
N GLU A 357 -11.69 16.96 -23.34
CA GLU A 357 -12.69 16.71 -22.28
C GLU A 357 -14.15 16.77 -22.79
N TYR A 358 -14.36 17.16 -24.05
CA TYR A 358 -15.69 17.33 -24.66
C TYR A 358 -15.80 16.56 -25.98
N GLY A 359 -16.99 16.01 -26.23
CA GLY A 359 -17.38 15.49 -27.54
C GLY A 359 -18.90 15.43 -27.66
N SER A 360 -19.35 15.26 -28.91
CA SER A 360 -20.76 15.26 -29.30
C SER A 360 -21.58 14.19 -28.57
N ASP A 361 -22.84 14.49 -28.28
CA ASP A 361 -23.82 13.53 -27.79
C ASP A 361 -24.41 12.65 -28.91
N VAL A 362 -24.07 12.93 -30.17
CA VAL A 362 -24.47 12.17 -31.36
C VAL A 362 -23.26 11.94 -32.29
N GLY A 363 -23.10 10.71 -32.78
CA GLY A 363 -22.04 10.30 -33.71
C GLY A 363 -22.18 10.87 -35.13
N ALA A 364 -21.16 10.62 -35.97
CA ALA A 364 -21.17 11.04 -37.38
C ALA A 364 -22.24 10.30 -38.22
N ASP A 365 -22.70 9.16 -37.72
CA ASP A 365 -23.78 8.30 -38.23
C ASP A 365 -25.18 8.72 -37.75
N GLY A 366 -25.28 9.65 -36.79
CA GLY A 366 -26.53 10.02 -36.14
C GLY A 366 -26.90 9.16 -34.91
N ILE A 367 -26.03 8.24 -34.46
CA ILE A 367 -26.30 7.39 -33.30
C ILE A 367 -25.95 8.12 -31.99
N PRO A 368 -26.81 8.14 -30.96
CA PRO A 368 -26.50 8.75 -29.67
C PRO A 368 -25.28 8.14 -28.98
N ILE A 369 -24.39 8.98 -28.46
CA ILE A 369 -23.17 8.58 -27.75
C ILE A 369 -23.41 8.67 -26.23
N PRO A 370 -23.30 7.55 -25.48
CA PRO A 370 -23.40 7.54 -24.03
C PRO A 370 -22.37 8.47 -23.37
N GLU A 371 -22.76 9.14 -22.29
CA GLU A 371 -21.97 10.19 -21.64
C GLU A 371 -20.55 9.77 -21.23
N TRP A 372 -20.40 8.52 -20.80
CA TRP A 372 -19.13 7.92 -20.39
C TRP A 372 -18.12 7.74 -21.54
N ARG A 373 -18.55 7.86 -22.80
CA ARG A 373 -17.71 7.73 -24.01
C ARG A 373 -17.87 8.88 -25.02
N ARG A 374 -18.23 10.08 -24.57
CA ARG A 374 -18.38 11.27 -25.45
C ARG A 374 -17.03 11.79 -25.98
N ALA A 375 -15.99 11.79 -25.16
CA ALA A 375 -14.63 12.16 -25.57
C ALA A 375 -13.81 10.89 -25.84
N TYR A 376 -14.30 10.07 -26.79
CA TYR A 376 -13.73 8.78 -27.19
C TYR A 376 -12.41 8.91 -27.98
N HIS A 377 -11.74 7.79 -28.25
CA HIS A 377 -10.52 7.73 -29.09
C HIS A 377 -10.71 8.42 -30.44
N GLY A 378 -9.87 9.42 -30.76
CA GLY A 378 -9.99 10.21 -32.00
C GLY A 378 -11.17 11.20 -32.05
N ALA A 379 -11.82 11.51 -30.92
CA ALA A 379 -12.93 12.47 -30.87
C ALA A 379 -12.54 13.91 -31.23
N ASP A 380 -11.26 14.25 -31.33
CA ASP A 380 -10.77 15.54 -31.87
C ASP A 380 -10.87 15.63 -33.39
N VAL A 381 -10.70 14.53 -34.12
CA VAL A 381 -10.64 14.51 -35.59
C VAL A 381 -11.85 15.19 -36.26
N PRO A 382 -13.12 14.93 -35.88
CA PRO A 382 -14.27 15.62 -36.46
C PRO A 382 -14.28 17.15 -36.22
N TYR A 383 -13.65 17.61 -35.14
CA TYR A 383 -13.54 19.03 -34.82
C TYR A 383 -12.37 19.70 -35.55
N VAL A 384 -11.28 18.96 -35.85
CA VAL A 384 -10.13 19.41 -36.68
C VAL A 384 -10.51 19.53 -38.15
N PHE A 385 -11.30 18.60 -38.70
CA PHE A 385 -11.79 18.65 -40.07
C PHE A 385 -13.08 19.47 -40.25
N GLY A 386 -13.56 20.15 -39.20
CA GLY A 386 -14.66 21.10 -39.34
C GLY A 386 -16.06 20.50 -39.52
N HIS A 387 -16.27 19.21 -39.22
CA HIS A 387 -17.52 18.51 -39.51
C HIS A 387 -18.80 19.19 -38.96
N PRO A 388 -18.81 19.84 -37.76
CA PRO A 388 -19.99 20.56 -37.28
C PRO A 388 -20.40 21.77 -38.14
N LEU A 389 -19.49 22.33 -38.95
CA LEU A 389 -19.79 23.45 -39.84
C LEU A 389 -20.49 22.98 -41.12
N LEU A 390 -20.19 21.76 -41.58
CA LEU A 390 -20.82 21.13 -42.75
C LEU A 390 -22.33 20.94 -42.54
N ASN A 391 -23.09 20.96 -43.63
CA ASN A 391 -24.56 20.85 -43.59
C ASN A 391 -25.00 19.39 -43.87
N VAL A 392 -24.51 18.46 -43.04
CA VAL A 392 -24.52 17.00 -43.32
C VAL A 392 -25.89 16.35 -43.06
N SER A 393 -26.83 16.58 -43.98
CA SER A 393 -28.14 15.91 -44.08
C SER A 393 -29.12 16.16 -42.90
N LYS A 394 -30.30 15.53 -42.98
CA LYS A 394 -31.47 15.79 -42.11
C LYS A 394 -31.36 15.23 -40.69
N LEU A 395 -30.25 14.58 -40.32
CA LEU A 395 -30.12 13.83 -39.06
C LEU A 395 -29.44 14.61 -37.92
N ARG A 396 -28.60 15.62 -38.23
CA ARG A 396 -27.87 16.39 -37.20
C ARG A 396 -28.36 17.84 -37.17
N ASN A 397 -29.11 18.20 -36.12
CA ASN A 397 -29.34 19.60 -35.78
C ASN A 397 -27.99 20.28 -35.52
N LYS A 398 -27.78 21.50 -36.04
CA LYS A 398 -26.54 22.25 -35.76
C LYS A 398 -26.49 22.67 -34.30
N ASN A 399 -25.63 22.00 -33.55
CA ASN A 399 -25.28 22.38 -32.18
C ASN A 399 -24.25 23.52 -32.23
N ASP A 400 -24.68 24.72 -31.81
CA ASP A 400 -23.83 25.90 -31.70
C ASP A 400 -22.55 25.67 -30.89
N THR A 401 -22.60 24.78 -29.89
CA THR A 401 -21.46 24.41 -29.04
C THR A 401 -20.42 23.62 -29.83
N ASP A 402 -20.84 22.65 -30.64
CA ASP A 402 -19.95 21.88 -31.52
C ASP A 402 -19.30 22.78 -32.59
N VAL A 403 -20.06 23.72 -33.16
CA VAL A 403 -19.55 24.68 -34.15
C VAL A 403 -18.50 25.61 -33.54
N LYS A 404 -18.76 26.14 -32.34
CA LYS A 404 -17.81 26.99 -31.61
C LYS A 404 -16.57 26.20 -31.21
N PHE A 405 -16.73 24.99 -30.66
CA PHE A 405 -15.61 24.13 -30.30
C PHE A 405 -14.76 23.71 -31.50
N SER A 406 -15.39 23.35 -32.63
CA SER A 406 -14.68 23.04 -33.88
C SER A 406 -13.82 24.20 -34.36
N ARG A 407 -14.35 25.43 -34.37
CA ARG A 407 -13.55 26.62 -34.72
C ARG A 407 -12.38 26.85 -33.77
N THR A 408 -12.58 26.66 -32.46
CA THR A 408 -11.50 26.73 -31.48
C THR A 408 -10.41 25.68 -31.75
N ILE A 409 -10.78 24.43 -32.06
CA ILE A 409 -9.84 23.34 -32.39
C ILE A 409 -9.09 23.64 -33.71
N MET A 410 -9.79 24.00 -34.79
CA MET A 410 -9.18 24.35 -36.08
C MET A 410 -8.19 25.51 -35.93
N GLY A 411 -8.57 26.58 -35.20
CA GLY A 411 -7.71 27.73 -34.93
C GLY A 411 -6.41 27.38 -34.20
N TYR A 412 -6.47 26.51 -33.19
CA TYR A 412 -5.28 26.03 -32.50
C TYR A 412 -4.35 25.20 -33.43
N TRP A 413 -4.91 24.24 -34.16
CA TRP A 413 -4.15 23.36 -35.07
C TRP A 413 -3.50 24.17 -36.20
N ALA A 414 -4.24 25.10 -36.80
CA ALA A 414 -3.74 25.95 -37.87
C ALA A 414 -2.73 26.99 -37.35
N ALA A 415 -2.93 27.60 -36.18
CA ALA A 415 -1.93 28.49 -35.56
C ALA A 415 -0.60 27.75 -35.33
N PHE A 416 -0.67 26.51 -34.84
CA PHE A 416 0.49 25.65 -34.68
C PHE A 416 1.16 25.30 -36.02
N ALA A 417 0.39 24.96 -37.06
CA ALA A 417 0.93 24.69 -38.39
C ALA A 417 1.59 25.94 -39.02
N LYS A 418 0.99 27.12 -38.82
CA LYS A 418 1.51 28.42 -39.27
C LYS A 418 2.82 28.78 -38.57
N THR A 419 2.91 28.63 -37.24
CA THR A 419 3.95 29.29 -36.42
C THR A 419 4.85 28.35 -35.59
N GLY A 420 4.42 27.13 -35.29
CA GLY A 420 4.98 26.28 -34.23
C GLY A 420 4.46 26.60 -32.82
N MET A 421 3.45 27.46 -32.69
CA MET A 421 2.78 27.81 -31.43
C MET A 421 1.26 27.69 -31.61
N PRO A 422 0.55 26.91 -30.76
CA PRO A 422 -0.91 26.82 -30.80
C PRO A 422 -1.54 28.01 -30.04
N ASP A 423 -1.24 29.23 -30.47
CA ASP A 423 -1.81 30.49 -29.96
C ASP A 423 -2.50 31.23 -31.13
N PRO A 424 -3.83 31.09 -31.34
CA PRO A 424 -4.52 31.69 -32.47
C PRO A 424 -4.68 33.21 -32.31
N SER A 425 -4.42 33.96 -33.37
CA SER A 425 -4.30 35.43 -33.35
C SER A 425 -5.61 36.21 -33.31
N SER A 426 -6.78 35.56 -33.37
CA SER A 426 -8.09 36.23 -33.54
C SER A 426 -9.28 35.52 -32.87
N GLY A 427 -9.06 34.48 -32.04
CA GLY A 427 -10.14 33.68 -31.44
C GLY A 427 -10.77 34.32 -30.20
N GLN A 428 -12.09 34.53 -30.21
CA GLN A 428 -12.83 34.78 -28.96
C GLN A 428 -12.71 33.56 -28.04
N ASN A 429 -12.39 33.78 -26.77
CA ASN A 429 -12.15 32.75 -25.74
C ASN A 429 -10.94 31.82 -25.99
N ALA A 430 -10.00 32.20 -26.87
CA ALA A 430 -8.72 31.49 -26.98
C ALA A 430 -7.88 31.69 -25.70
N VAL A 431 -7.54 30.58 -25.04
CA VAL A 431 -6.64 30.56 -23.88
C VAL A 431 -5.23 30.30 -24.38
N LYS A 432 -4.25 31.09 -23.92
CA LYS A 432 -2.85 30.90 -24.28
C LYS A 432 -2.39 29.49 -23.91
N TRP A 433 -1.83 28.75 -24.86
CA TRP A 433 -1.45 27.36 -24.63
C TRP A 433 -0.14 27.28 -23.84
N PRO A 434 -0.10 26.58 -22.69
CA PRO A 434 1.11 26.49 -21.87
C PRO A 434 2.15 25.55 -22.49
N LEU A 435 3.43 25.88 -22.32
CA LEU A 435 4.54 25.01 -22.72
C LEU A 435 4.69 23.86 -21.71
N TYR A 436 4.76 22.62 -22.20
CA TYR A 436 5.02 21.44 -21.39
C TYR A 436 6.50 21.37 -21.01
N THR A 437 6.79 21.50 -19.72
CA THR A 437 8.12 21.30 -19.13
C THR A 437 8.10 20.19 -18.08
N MET A 438 9.25 19.55 -17.84
CA MET A 438 9.40 18.57 -16.77
C MET A 438 8.99 19.08 -15.37
N ALA A 439 9.03 20.39 -15.13
CA ALA A 439 8.76 21.01 -13.82
C ALA A 439 7.28 21.40 -13.61
N ASN A 440 6.53 21.67 -14.68
CA ASN A 440 5.14 22.15 -14.61
C ASN A 440 4.11 21.17 -15.21
N GLN A 441 4.54 20.28 -16.12
CA GLN A 441 3.74 19.32 -16.90
C GLN A 441 2.37 19.89 -17.34
N GLN A 442 2.39 21.12 -17.85
CA GLN A 442 1.17 21.84 -18.21
C GLN A 442 0.58 21.36 -19.53
N TYR A 443 -0.75 21.30 -19.58
CA TYR A 443 -1.53 20.91 -20.76
C TYR A 443 -2.78 21.77 -20.89
N LEU A 444 -3.37 21.80 -22.10
CA LEU A 444 -4.65 22.43 -22.34
C LEU A 444 -5.78 21.39 -22.23
N SER A 445 -6.70 21.62 -21.29
CA SER A 445 -8.00 20.96 -21.23
C SER A 445 -8.88 21.56 -22.32
N LEU A 446 -9.17 20.77 -23.35
CA LEU A 446 -9.94 21.18 -24.53
C LEU A 446 -11.41 20.76 -24.37
N LYS A 447 -12.22 21.78 -24.15
CA LYS A 447 -13.69 21.77 -24.01
C LYS A 447 -14.23 23.14 -24.50
N PRO A 448 -15.55 23.40 -24.55
CA PRO A 448 -16.10 24.63 -25.11
C PRO A 448 -15.59 25.94 -24.47
N THR A 449 -15.03 25.87 -23.27
CA THR A 449 -14.15 26.90 -22.70
C THR A 449 -12.84 26.23 -22.29
N PRO A 450 -11.76 26.36 -23.08
CA PRO A 450 -10.48 25.73 -22.77
C PRO A 450 -9.89 26.17 -21.42
N GLU A 451 -9.08 25.33 -20.80
CA GLU A 451 -8.51 25.59 -19.47
C GLU A 451 -7.07 25.06 -19.38
N ALA A 452 -6.11 25.89 -18.94
CA ALA A 452 -4.74 25.43 -18.70
C ALA A 452 -4.65 24.66 -17.37
N LYS A 453 -4.29 23.38 -17.44
CA LYS A 453 -4.14 22.46 -16.30
C LYS A 453 -2.70 21.92 -16.21
N SER A 454 -2.40 21.14 -15.18
CA SER A 454 -1.07 20.55 -14.92
C SER A 454 -1.17 19.09 -14.47
N ASN A 455 -0.09 18.33 -14.62
CA ASN A 455 0.11 17.02 -13.96
C ASN A 455 -1.01 15.99 -14.26
N LEU A 456 -1.40 15.85 -15.52
CA LEU A 456 -2.46 14.94 -15.98
C LEU A 456 -2.27 13.52 -15.42
N LEU A 457 -3.23 13.06 -14.60
CA LEU A 457 -3.28 11.72 -14.00
C LEU A 457 -1.96 11.27 -13.32
N ALA A 458 -1.19 12.19 -12.73
CA ALA A 458 0.20 11.97 -12.31
C ALA A 458 0.48 10.66 -11.53
N ALA A 459 -0.42 10.22 -10.65
CA ALA A 459 -0.27 8.96 -9.92
C ALA A 459 -0.31 7.72 -10.83
N LYS A 460 -1.32 7.63 -11.71
CA LYS A 460 -1.46 6.60 -12.74
C LYS A 460 -0.34 6.68 -13.78
N MET A 461 0.11 7.89 -14.11
CA MET A 461 1.20 8.07 -15.08
C MET A 461 2.57 7.65 -14.50
N ASN A 462 2.83 7.89 -13.22
CA ASN A 462 4.00 7.33 -12.52
C ASN A 462 3.89 5.80 -12.35
N PHE A 463 2.68 5.30 -12.09
CA PHE A 463 2.39 3.87 -12.03
C PHE A 463 2.85 3.15 -13.31
N TRP A 464 2.37 3.59 -14.48
CA TRP A 464 2.74 3.00 -15.78
C TRP A 464 4.20 3.28 -16.20
N ASN A 465 4.63 4.55 -16.17
CA ASN A 465 5.93 4.96 -16.73
C ASN A 465 7.13 4.74 -15.78
N SER A 466 6.94 4.25 -14.56
CA SER A 466 8.05 4.04 -13.61
C SER A 466 7.84 2.85 -12.67
N TYR A 467 6.72 2.80 -11.93
CA TYR A 467 6.52 1.76 -10.91
C TYR A 467 6.44 0.34 -11.50
N LEU A 468 5.62 0.12 -12.54
CA LEU A 468 5.53 -1.18 -13.24
C LEU A 468 6.83 -1.59 -13.96
N GLY A 469 7.81 -0.70 -14.07
CA GLY A 469 9.16 -1.05 -14.52
C GLY A 469 10.00 -1.76 -13.45
N THR A 470 9.76 -1.48 -12.16
CA THR A 470 10.53 -2.08 -11.05
C THR A 470 10.15 -3.53 -10.79
N LEU A 471 8.85 -3.87 -10.92
CA LEU A 471 8.30 -5.22 -10.73
C LEU A 471 8.76 -6.26 -11.77
N LYS A 472 9.62 -5.88 -12.72
CA LYS A 472 10.10 -6.72 -13.83
C LYS A 472 11.60 -7.01 -13.81
N SER A 473 12.38 -6.33 -12.96
CA SER A 473 13.85 -6.33 -13.06
C SER A 473 14.52 -7.59 -12.48
N GLU A 474 13.98 -8.77 -12.80
CA GLU A 474 14.56 -10.08 -12.51
C GLU A 474 14.40 -11.05 -13.71
N GLU A 475 14.80 -10.61 -14.91
CA GLU A 475 15.20 -11.59 -15.92
C GLU A 475 16.29 -12.50 -15.34
N LYS A 476 16.07 -13.81 -15.46
CA LYS A 476 16.92 -14.83 -14.86
C LYS A 476 18.32 -14.77 -15.47
N LYS A 477 19.29 -14.18 -14.77
CA LYS A 477 20.70 -14.48 -15.02
C LYS A 477 20.89 -16.00 -14.88
N PRO A 478 21.36 -16.72 -15.92
CA PRO A 478 21.79 -18.10 -15.74
C PRO A 478 22.91 -18.15 -14.69
N CYS A 479 22.94 -19.19 -13.86
CA CYS A 479 24.07 -19.42 -12.97
C CYS A 479 25.36 -19.49 -13.83
N PRO A 480 26.43 -18.72 -13.52
CA PRO A 480 27.66 -18.78 -14.29
C PRO A 480 28.24 -20.20 -14.32
N LYS A 481 28.72 -20.64 -15.49
CA LYS A 481 29.57 -21.82 -15.60
C LYS A 481 31.03 -21.40 -15.58
N ASP A 482 31.82 -22.14 -14.81
CA ASP A 482 33.27 -22.08 -14.66
C ASP A 482 33.88 -20.71 -14.31
N LEU A 483 34.46 -20.64 -13.11
CA LEU A 483 35.67 -19.85 -12.86
C LEU A 483 36.40 -20.36 -11.61
N THR A 484 37.05 -21.51 -11.74
CA THR A 484 37.96 -22.04 -10.72
C THR A 484 39.29 -21.28 -10.73
N GLN A 485 39.47 -20.26 -9.90
CA GLN A 485 40.80 -19.83 -9.47
C GLN A 485 40.80 -18.90 -8.23
N GLU A 486 41.92 -18.96 -7.49
CA GLU A 486 42.39 -18.00 -6.47
C GLU A 486 41.48 -17.71 -5.27
N LEU A 487 41.52 -18.62 -4.29
CA LEU A 487 41.49 -18.25 -2.87
C LEU A 487 42.48 -19.10 -2.07
N ASP A 488 43.75 -18.67 -2.06
CA ASP A 488 44.79 -19.25 -1.20
C ASP A 488 45.66 -18.14 -0.59
N GLU A 489 45.33 -17.74 0.63
CA GLU A 489 46.34 -17.28 1.57
C GLU A 489 45.86 -17.27 3.04
N LYS A 490 46.80 -17.53 3.96
CA LYS A 490 46.77 -17.14 5.39
C LYS A 490 45.78 -17.84 6.32
N VAL A 491 45.73 -19.19 6.25
CA VAL A 491 45.61 -20.02 7.48
C VAL A 491 47.02 -20.25 8.05
N ILE A 492 47.54 -19.27 8.81
CA ILE A 492 48.82 -19.41 9.55
C ILE A 492 48.67 -18.87 10.98
N ASN A 493 49.23 -19.61 11.95
CA ASN A 493 49.43 -19.25 13.36
C ASN A 493 48.18 -19.06 14.25
N ILE A 494 47.48 -20.16 14.53
CA ILE A 494 47.05 -20.44 15.91
C ILE A 494 47.62 -21.79 16.37
N SER A 495 48.79 -21.75 17.02
CA SER A 495 49.07 -22.60 18.20
C SER A 495 50.41 -22.24 18.85
N ARG A 496 50.37 -21.77 20.10
CA ARG A 496 51.36 -22.01 21.17
C ARG A 496 51.03 -21.21 22.43
N TRP A 497 50.08 -21.74 23.23
CA TRP A 497 50.32 -22.10 24.65
C TRP A 497 49.02 -22.59 25.29
N PHE A 498 48.79 -23.91 25.27
CA PHE A 498 47.80 -24.54 26.15
C PHE A 498 48.24 -25.94 26.59
N LYS A 499 48.89 -25.98 27.76
CA LYS A 499 49.07 -27.08 28.73
C LYS A 499 50.10 -26.57 29.75
N MET A 500 49.77 -26.50 31.05
CA MET A 500 49.87 -27.59 32.04
C MET A 500 51.32 -28.08 32.15
N TYR A 501 51.93 -28.22 33.33
CA TYR A 501 51.42 -28.84 34.57
C TYR A 501 51.71 -27.98 35.83
N ILE A 502 50.94 -27.96 36.93
CA ILE A 502 50.19 -28.98 37.72
C ILE A 502 51.06 -29.74 38.74
N LEU A 503 50.65 -29.64 40.04
CA LEU A 503 51.17 -30.34 41.25
C LEU A 503 52.61 -29.93 41.67
N ARG A 504 53.01 -29.91 42.96
CA ARG A 504 52.42 -30.35 44.26
C ARG A 504 52.89 -29.37 45.38
N PHE A 505 52.60 -29.48 46.69
CA PHE A 505 52.05 -30.60 47.48
C PHE A 505 50.95 -30.19 48.48
N GLN A 506 51.20 -30.16 49.80
CA GLN A 506 50.24 -29.96 50.91
C GLN A 506 50.94 -29.37 52.15
N ALA A 507 50.20 -28.68 53.04
CA ALA A 507 49.90 -29.12 54.43
C ALA A 507 49.84 -27.99 55.49
N LEU A 508 48.99 -28.22 56.51
CA LEU A 508 48.77 -27.49 57.79
C LEU A 508 48.03 -26.14 57.75
N SER A 509 47.20 -25.77 58.76
CA SER A 509 46.37 -26.56 59.71
C SER A 509 45.55 -25.63 60.65
N LEU A 510 44.28 -25.96 60.94
CA LEU A 510 43.49 -25.52 62.14
C LEU A 510 43.20 -23.98 62.20
N VAL A 511 42.31 -23.34 63.01
CA VAL A 511 41.12 -23.60 63.88
C VAL A 511 40.54 -22.17 64.20
N PHE A 512 39.28 -21.85 64.54
CA PHE A 512 38.10 -22.52 65.13
C PHE A 512 36.78 -21.84 64.65
N GLY A 513 35.64 -22.02 65.35
CA GLY A 513 34.59 -20.97 65.48
C GLY A 513 33.22 -21.23 64.83
N LEU A 514 32.29 -21.88 65.54
CA LEU A 514 30.91 -22.16 65.11
C LEU A 514 29.94 -21.85 66.28
N ILE A 515 28.64 -21.57 65.99
CA ILE A 515 27.50 -21.44 66.96
C ILE A 515 27.52 -20.09 67.74
N CYS A 516 26.44 -19.34 68.05
CA CYS A 516 24.96 -19.47 68.07
C CYS A 516 24.32 -18.22 67.36
N LEU A 517 23.10 -18.15 66.78
CA LEU A 517 21.73 -18.62 67.11
C LEU A 517 20.99 -17.84 68.22
N LEU A 518 19.84 -17.24 67.85
CA LEU A 518 18.66 -16.87 68.69
C LEU A 518 18.84 -15.68 69.67
N CYS A 519 17.82 -14.92 70.14
CA CYS A 519 16.35 -15.01 69.98
C CYS A 519 15.58 -13.67 70.25
N VAL A 520 14.50 -13.41 69.50
CA VAL A 520 13.11 -13.09 69.97
C VAL A 520 12.75 -11.83 70.81
N MET A 521 12.08 -10.86 70.13
CA MET A 521 10.68 -10.34 70.35
C MET A 521 10.27 -9.28 71.42
N LEU A 522 9.06 -8.71 71.16
CA LEU A 522 8.11 -7.93 72.02
C LEU A 522 8.35 -6.39 72.13
N GLN A 523 7.54 -5.53 71.46
CA GLN A 523 6.24 -4.91 71.86
C GLN A 523 6.40 -3.56 72.64
N ALA A 524 5.47 -2.59 72.67
CA ALA A 524 4.03 -2.58 72.29
C ALA A 524 3.47 -1.18 71.84
N SER A 525 2.35 -1.24 71.10
CA SER A 525 1.11 -0.40 71.19
C SER A 525 1.07 1.14 71.11
N GLY A 526 0.12 1.65 70.30
CA GLY A 526 -0.50 2.99 70.38
C GLY A 526 -1.49 3.26 69.23
N ALA A 527 -2.74 3.68 69.50
CA ALA A 527 -3.77 3.92 68.47
C ALA A 527 -4.87 4.90 68.93
N VAL A 528 -5.40 5.73 68.01
CA VAL A 528 -6.53 6.66 68.27
C VAL A 528 -7.42 6.85 67.03
N ALA A 529 -8.74 6.71 67.22
CA ALA A 529 -9.89 7.20 66.44
C ALA A 529 -10.05 6.89 64.92
N VAL A 530 -11.31 6.65 64.54
CA VAL A 530 -11.80 6.48 63.15
C VAL A 530 -13.08 7.28 62.97
N ILE A 531 -13.29 7.87 61.79
CA ILE A 531 -14.56 8.45 61.32
C ILE A 531 -15.11 7.48 60.26
N PRO A 532 -16.42 7.11 60.27
CA PRO A 532 -16.93 6.02 59.44
C PRO A 532 -16.93 6.34 57.94
N THR A 533 -16.22 5.51 57.18
CA THR A 533 -16.16 5.46 55.71
C THR A 533 -16.38 4.01 55.24
N PRO A 534 -16.79 3.75 53.98
CA PRO A 534 -17.33 2.46 53.60
C PRO A 534 -16.27 1.35 53.58
N ILE A 535 -16.47 0.34 54.44
CA ILE A 535 -15.66 -0.87 54.50
C ILE A 535 -16.25 -1.93 53.55
N VAL A 536 -15.40 -2.59 52.78
CA VAL A 536 -15.77 -3.67 51.84
C VAL A 536 -14.87 -4.88 52.06
N ASN A 537 -15.45 -6.07 52.08
CA ASN A 537 -14.71 -7.33 52.21
C ASN A 537 -14.31 -7.87 50.83
N THR A 538 -13.00 -8.05 50.62
CA THR A 538 -12.42 -8.74 49.46
C THR A 538 -12.03 -10.17 49.83
N THR A 539 -11.70 -11.01 48.86
CA THR A 539 -11.19 -12.38 49.06
C THR A 539 -9.88 -12.44 49.86
N ALA A 540 -9.12 -11.33 49.91
CA ALA A 540 -7.87 -11.23 50.69
C ALA A 540 -8.05 -10.52 52.04
N GLY A 541 -9.17 -9.84 52.29
CA GLY A 541 -9.44 -9.13 53.54
C GLY A 541 -10.30 -7.87 53.41
N PRO A 542 -10.64 -7.22 54.53
CA PRO A 542 -11.39 -5.96 54.57
C PRO A 542 -10.55 -4.77 54.08
N ILE A 543 -11.16 -3.87 53.31
CA ILE A 543 -10.58 -2.59 52.87
C ILE A 543 -11.52 -1.42 53.17
N VAL A 544 -11.00 -0.21 53.29
CA VAL A 544 -11.81 1.03 53.43
C VAL A 544 -11.48 2.03 52.31
N GLY A 545 -12.52 2.52 51.64
CA GLY A 545 -12.42 3.52 50.57
C GLY A 545 -12.85 4.93 51.01
N LYS A 546 -12.86 5.87 50.06
CA LYS A 546 -13.40 7.23 50.25
C LYS A 546 -14.64 7.48 49.40
N ASN A 547 -15.51 8.37 49.87
CA ASN A 547 -16.59 8.96 49.06
C ASN A 547 -16.17 10.38 48.65
N GLU A 548 -16.37 10.73 47.39
CA GLU A 548 -15.93 11.99 46.79
C GLU A 548 -17.09 12.60 45.98
N THR A 549 -17.30 13.92 46.05
CA THR A 549 -18.32 14.61 45.25
C THR A 549 -17.64 15.39 44.13
N LEU A 550 -18.05 15.12 42.90
CA LEU A 550 -17.44 15.68 41.69
C LEU A 550 -18.02 17.05 41.33
N ALA A 551 -17.35 17.76 40.41
CA ALA A 551 -17.82 19.03 39.85
C ALA A 551 -19.23 18.95 39.23
N THR A 552 -19.68 17.76 38.80
CA THR A 552 -21.03 17.52 38.28
C THR A 552 -22.12 17.42 39.37
N GLY A 553 -21.74 17.49 40.65
CA GLY A 553 -22.63 17.31 41.80
C GLY A 553 -22.95 15.85 42.13
N LYS A 554 -22.44 14.87 41.36
CA LYS A 554 -22.58 13.45 41.65
C LYS A 554 -21.48 12.95 42.60
N SER A 555 -21.81 11.92 43.39
CA SER A 555 -20.91 11.27 44.34
C SER A 555 -20.35 9.95 43.80
N VAL A 556 -19.08 9.65 44.08
CA VAL A 556 -18.38 8.41 43.71
C VAL A 556 -17.67 7.79 44.91
N LEU A 557 -17.75 6.46 45.03
CA LEU A 557 -16.91 5.68 45.95
C LEU A 557 -15.62 5.27 45.24
N LYS A 558 -14.47 5.63 45.81
CA LYS A 558 -13.14 5.25 45.32
C LYS A 558 -12.47 4.28 46.29
N TYR A 559 -12.02 3.14 45.77
CA TYR A 559 -11.15 2.18 46.45
C TYR A 559 -9.88 2.04 45.61
N LEU A 560 -8.78 2.60 46.07
CA LEU A 560 -7.55 2.80 45.31
C LEU A 560 -6.39 2.01 45.96
N GLY A 561 -5.41 1.57 45.16
CA GLY A 561 -4.19 0.94 45.70
C GLY A 561 -4.39 -0.44 46.34
N ILE A 562 -5.43 -1.18 45.96
CA ILE A 562 -5.68 -2.54 46.45
C ILE A 562 -4.67 -3.50 45.78
N PRO A 563 -3.88 -4.31 46.50
CA PRO A 563 -3.03 -5.31 45.85
C PRO A 563 -3.89 -6.45 45.30
N TYR A 564 -3.75 -6.78 44.02
CA TYR A 564 -4.47 -7.91 43.40
C TYR A 564 -3.59 -9.14 43.19
N ALA A 565 -2.27 -8.95 43.20
CA ALA A 565 -1.25 -9.98 43.04
C ALA A 565 0.09 -9.50 43.65
N LYS A 566 1.07 -10.40 43.75
CA LYS A 566 2.49 -10.11 43.98
C LYS A 566 3.35 -10.99 43.08
N ALA A 567 4.54 -10.51 42.68
CA ALA A 567 5.39 -11.24 41.75
C ALA A 567 6.88 -10.95 41.96
N ALA A 568 7.71 -12.00 41.92
CA ALA A 568 9.17 -11.85 41.85
C ALA A 568 9.61 -11.42 40.43
N ARG A 569 10.83 -10.87 40.33
CA ARG A 569 11.39 -10.41 39.06
C ARG A 569 11.55 -11.58 38.07
N PHE A 570 10.99 -11.42 36.87
CA PHE A 570 10.96 -12.45 35.82
C PHE A 570 10.30 -13.79 36.23
N GLU A 571 9.34 -13.72 37.15
CA GLU A 571 8.43 -14.83 37.50
C GLU A 571 6.96 -14.48 37.28
N ASP A 572 6.15 -15.53 37.16
CA ASP A 572 4.69 -15.44 37.00
C ASP A 572 4.07 -14.83 38.28
N PRO A 573 2.96 -14.07 38.19
CA PRO A 573 2.30 -13.50 39.36
C PRO A 573 1.64 -14.57 40.24
N THR A 574 1.48 -14.22 41.52
CA THR A 574 0.88 -15.04 42.57
C THR A 574 -0.12 -14.22 43.39
N ASP A 575 -1.01 -14.90 44.12
CA ASP A 575 -2.01 -14.23 44.96
C ASP A 575 -1.35 -13.37 46.07
N PRO A 576 -1.95 -12.23 46.44
CA PRO A 576 -1.42 -11.36 47.49
C PRO A 576 -1.62 -11.99 48.87
N ASP A 577 -0.77 -11.63 49.83
CA ASP A 577 -0.93 -12.08 51.22
C ASP A 577 -2.25 -11.55 51.82
N SER A 578 -3.01 -12.41 52.48
CA SER A 578 -4.29 -12.05 53.10
C SER A 578 -4.09 -11.26 54.41
N TRP A 579 -5.03 -10.37 54.73
CA TRP A 579 -4.98 -9.48 55.89
C TRP A 579 -6.28 -9.50 56.71
N ASN A 580 -6.14 -9.51 58.04
CA ASN A 580 -7.29 -9.51 58.96
C ASN A 580 -7.74 -8.10 59.40
N MET A 581 -6.86 -7.10 59.32
CA MET A 581 -7.15 -5.71 59.71
C MET A 581 -7.57 -4.89 58.49
N THR A 582 -8.56 -4.01 58.64
CA THR A 582 -9.06 -3.16 57.54
C THR A 582 -7.93 -2.32 56.93
N ARG A 583 -7.58 -2.62 55.68
CA ARG A 583 -6.52 -1.92 54.94
C ARG A 583 -7.05 -0.62 54.35
N ASN A 584 -6.27 0.47 54.47
CA ASN A 584 -6.61 1.72 53.82
C ASN A 584 -6.47 1.61 52.30
N ALA A 585 -7.48 2.07 51.56
CA ALA A 585 -7.55 2.07 50.09
C ALA A 585 -8.06 3.44 49.57
N THR A 586 -7.57 4.55 50.11
CA THR A 586 -7.96 5.92 49.73
C THR A 586 -7.03 6.61 48.71
N GLU A 587 -5.90 5.99 48.37
CA GLU A 587 -4.81 6.55 47.58
C GLU A 587 -4.30 5.56 46.51
N PHE A 588 -3.76 6.07 45.40
CA PHE A 588 -3.27 5.23 44.30
C PHE A 588 -2.01 4.45 44.70
N GLY A 589 -1.96 3.17 44.33
CA GLY A 589 -0.79 2.32 44.54
C GLY A 589 0.41 2.72 43.67
N LYS A 590 1.61 2.29 44.06
CA LYS A 590 2.87 2.56 43.34
C LYS A 590 2.81 2.03 41.89
N ARG A 591 3.41 2.76 40.95
CA ARG A 591 3.44 2.39 39.53
C ARG A 591 4.63 1.49 39.22
N CYS A 592 4.49 0.63 38.20
CA CYS A 592 5.56 -0.29 37.82
C CYS A 592 6.78 0.45 37.23
N PRO A 593 8.00 -0.11 37.33
CA PRO A 593 9.21 0.61 36.94
C PRO A 593 9.28 0.78 35.42
N GLN A 594 9.56 2.00 34.98
CA GLN A 594 9.46 2.44 33.58
C GLN A 594 10.36 3.67 33.36
N PRO A 595 10.74 4.00 32.12
CA PRO A 595 11.50 5.22 31.83
C PRO A 595 10.77 6.47 32.34
N SER A 596 11.52 7.42 32.90
CA SER A 596 10.98 8.75 33.20
C SER A 596 10.70 9.50 31.90
N LEU A 597 9.43 9.71 31.61
CA LEU A 597 8.99 10.57 30.51
C LEU A 597 9.25 12.04 30.87
N ASN A 598 9.73 12.83 29.92
CA ASN A 598 9.88 14.27 30.12
C ASN A 598 8.50 14.92 29.93
N ILE A 599 7.84 15.23 31.04
CA ILE A 599 6.43 15.63 31.10
C ILE A 599 6.35 17.14 31.35
N SER A 600 5.65 17.85 30.45
CA SER A 600 5.45 19.31 30.55
C SER A 600 4.23 19.73 31.37
N ALA A 601 3.39 18.77 31.77
CA ALA A 601 2.38 18.98 32.81
C ALA A 601 3.05 19.02 34.21
N PRO A 602 2.46 19.69 35.22
CA PRO A 602 3.02 19.73 36.56
C PRO A 602 3.19 18.32 37.14
N LEU A 603 4.43 17.98 37.53
CA LEU A 603 4.88 16.66 38.01
C LEU A 603 4.26 16.19 39.36
N SER A 604 3.29 16.92 39.90
CA SER A 604 2.87 16.84 41.31
C SER A 604 2.00 15.64 41.70
N TYR A 605 1.58 14.78 40.76
CA TYR A 605 0.59 13.72 41.01
C TYR A 605 0.87 12.34 40.37
N LEU A 606 2.06 12.07 39.84
CA LEU A 606 2.40 10.70 39.41
C LEU A 606 2.83 9.83 40.62
N PRO A 607 2.27 8.61 40.80
CA PRO A 607 2.70 7.70 41.86
C PRO A 607 4.21 7.36 41.82
N GLU A 608 4.76 7.04 43.00
CA GLU A 608 6.12 6.51 43.16
C GLU A 608 6.32 5.21 42.36
N MET A 609 7.53 4.97 41.86
CA MET A 609 7.88 3.71 41.20
C MET A 609 8.30 2.63 42.19
N SER A 610 7.83 1.40 41.99
CA SER A 610 8.34 0.21 42.69
C SER A 610 8.14 -1.05 41.85
N GLU A 611 8.85 -2.14 42.16
CA GLU A 611 8.52 -3.47 41.64
C GLU A 611 7.25 -4.03 42.32
N GLU A 612 6.99 -3.63 43.56
CA GLU A 612 5.70 -3.83 44.24
C GLU A 612 4.67 -2.84 43.68
N CYS A 613 4.11 -3.17 42.51
CA CYS A 613 3.25 -2.27 41.73
C CYS A 613 1.89 -2.86 41.30
N LEU A 614 1.60 -4.13 41.59
CA LEU A 614 0.43 -4.87 41.11
C LEU A 614 -0.85 -4.49 41.88
N PHE A 615 -1.26 -3.24 41.69
CA PHE A 615 -2.42 -2.62 42.33
C PHE A 615 -3.58 -2.42 41.36
N ILE A 616 -4.79 -2.50 41.91
CA ILE A 616 -6.08 -2.27 41.26
C ILE A 616 -6.86 -1.17 42.00
N ASN A 617 -7.63 -0.40 41.22
CA ASN A 617 -8.45 0.71 41.68
C ASN A 617 -9.88 0.51 41.18
N ILE A 618 -10.87 0.93 41.96
CA ILE A 618 -12.31 0.77 41.70
C ILE A 618 -13.02 2.10 41.95
N PHE A 619 -13.85 2.50 40.98
CA PHE A 619 -14.70 3.68 41.01
C PHE A 619 -16.15 3.22 40.83
N ALA A 620 -17.02 3.50 41.79
CA ALA A 620 -18.43 3.06 41.78
C ALA A 620 -19.38 4.22 42.16
N PRO A 621 -20.61 4.29 41.60
CA PRO A 621 -21.55 5.37 41.88
C PRO A 621 -21.97 5.40 43.37
N GLY A 622 -21.87 6.58 44.00
CA GLY A 622 -22.11 6.78 45.44
C GLY A 622 -23.59 6.78 45.85
N LYS A 623 -24.52 6.81 44.89
CA LYS A 623 -25.94 6.53 45.10
C LYS A 623 -26.38 5.49 44.07
N LYS A 624 -27.02 4.42 44.53
CA LYS A 624 -27.63 3.40 43.67
C LYS A 624 -29.00 3.90 43.20
N THR A 625 -29.24 3.87 41.90
CA THR A 625 -30.58 4.06 41.30
C THR A 625 -31.46 2.83 41.56
N GLU A 626 -32.79 2.92 41.48
CA GLU A 626 -33.69 1.79 41.78
C GLU A 626 -33.44 0.58 40.84
N ASN A 627 -33.03 0.86 39.59
CA ASN A 627 -32.59 -0.14 38.61
C ASN A 627 -31.24 -0.81 38.93
N SER A 628 -30.47 -0.30 39.91
CA SER A 628 -29.20 -0.91 40.35
C SER A 628 -29.39 -2.22 41.14
N SER A 629 -30.64 -2.62 41.40
CA SER A 629 -31.04 -3.86 42.09
C SER A 629 -30.57 -5.16 41.40
N MET A 630 -30.21 -5.12 40.11
CA MET A 630 -29.75 -6.27 39.33
C MET A 630 -28.22 -6.35 39.12
N GLY A 631 -27.43 -5.55 39.85
CA GLY A 631 -25.96 -5.54 39.77
C GLY A 631 -25.40 -4.78 38.55
N LEU A 632 -24.46 -3.87 38.80
CA LEU A 632 -23.91 -2.95 37.81
C LEU A 632 -22.98 -3.64 36.80
N SER A 633 -22.93 -3.11 35.56
CA SER A 633 -21.87 -3.47 34.62
C SER A 633 -20.51 -2.97 35.08
N VAL A 634 -19.47 -3.72 34.72
CA VAL A 634 -18.09 -3.50 35.17
C VAL A 634 -17.21 -3.23 33.96
N MET A 635 -16.56 -2.08 33.90
CA MET A 635 -15.65 -1.67 32.83
C MET A 635 -14.21 -1.71 33.35
N VAL A 636 -13.39 -2.61 32.83
CA VAL A 636 -12.01 -2.83 33.29
C VAL A 636 -11.01 -2.30 32.27
N TRP A 637 -10.30 -1.24 32.64
CA TRP A 637 -9.33 -0.53 31.82
C TRP A 637 -7.96 -1.20 31.85
N VAL A 638 -7.43 -1.51 30.67
CA VAL A 638 -6.03 -1.86 30.43
C VAL A 638 -5.34 -0.65 29.81
N HIS A 639 -4.39 -0.03 30.51
CA HIS A 639 -3.78 1.22 30.06
C HIS A 639 -2.83 1.04 28.86
N GLY A 640 -2.72 2.06 28.01
CA GLY A 640 -1.75 2.13 26.92
C GLY A 640 -0.31 2.39 27.39
N GLY A 641 0.55 2.76 26.43
CA GLY A 641 1.95 3.16 26.68
C GLY A 641 3.04 2.27 26.07
N ALA A 642 2.78 1.68 24.89
CA ALA A 642 3.75 0.88 24.10
C ALA A 642 4.35 -0.34 24.84
N TYR A 643 3.69 -0.82 25.90
CA TYR A 643 4.23 -1.77 26.89
C TYR A 643 5.49 -1.29 27.64
N VAL A 644 5.92 -0.03 27.48
CA VAL A 644 7.15 0.54 28.08
C VAL A 644 6.83 1.44 29.28
N PHE A 645 5.72 2.17 29.21
CA PHE A 645 5.28 3.14 30.22
C PHE A 645 3.77 3.04 30.45
N GLY A 646 3.26 3.78 31.44
CA GLY A 646 1.84 3.83 31.79
C GLY A 646 1.58 3.50 33.27
N THR A 647 0.41 3.89 33.76
CA THR A 647 -0.08 3.51 35.09
C THR A 647 -1.60 3.72 35.19
N ALA A 648 -2.25 2.86 35.97
CA ALA A 648 -3.67 2.96 36.31
C ALA A 648 -4.01 4.12 37.27
N GLY A 649 -3.01 4.74 37.89
CA GLY A 649 -3.16 5.94 38.73
C GLY A 649 -2.97 7.26 37.98
N SER A 650 -3.02 7.27 36.64
CA SER A 650 -2.96 8.51 35.86
C SER A 650 -4.29 9.25 35.91
N ALA A 651 -4.27 10.57 36.08
CA ALA A 651 -5.48 11.40 36.13
C ALA A 651 -6.35 11.27 34.85
N MET A 652 -5.72 11.01 33.69
CA MET A 652 -6.42 10.77 32.42
C MET A 652 -7.26 9.49 32.39
N TYR A 653 -7.16 8.64 33.43
CA TYR A 653 -7.91 7.41 33.61
C TYR A 653 -8.72 7.39 34.93
N ASP A 654 -8.95 8.54 35.59
CA ASP A 654 -9.84 8.56 36.77
C ASP A 654 -11.27 8.20 36.32
N GLY A 655 -11.72 6.99 36.69
CA GLY A 655 -13.01 6.44 36.29
C GLY A 655 -14.22 7.13 36.90
N SER A 656 -14.04 8.17 37.73
CA SER A 656 -15.10 8.79 38.53
C SER A 656 -16.26 9.37 37.75
N VAL A 657 -15.96 10.12 36.69
CA VAL A 657 -17.01 10.76 35.89
C VAL A 657 -17.79 9.68 35.16
N LEU A 658 -17.13 8.76 34.45
CA LEU A 658 -17.78 7.64 33.77
C LEU A 658 -18.61 6.77 34.73
N ALA A 659 -18.08 6.41 35.91
CA ALA A 659 -18.77 5.57 36.89
C ALA A 659 -20.03 6.23 37.47
N SER A 660 -19.98 7.53 37.76
CA SER A 660 -21.08 8.27 38.40
C SER A 660 -22.05 8.90 37.40
N GLU A 661 -21.61 9.27 36.20
CA GLU A 661 -22.50 9.78 35.17
C GLU A 661 -23.37 8.70 34.56
N GLU A 662 -22.80 7.50 34.35
CA GLU A 662 -23.41 6.44 33.57
C GLU A 662 -23.79 5.17 34.35
N ASP A 663 -23.83 5.18 35.69
CA ASP A 663 -24.21 4.02 36.53
C ASP A 663 -23.45 2.74 36.11
N VAL A 664 -22.11 2.77 36.18
CA VAL A 664 -21.21 1.62 35.94
C VAL A 664 -20.11 1.58 36.99
N ILE A 665 -19.49 0.42 37.21
CA ILE A 665 -18.22 0.35 37.97
C ILE A 665 -17.07 0.44 36.99
N VAL A 666 -16.16 1.39 37.18
CA VAL A 666 -14.91 1.48 36.42
C VAL A 666 -13.77 0.95 37.27
N VAL A 667 -12.87 0.19 36.64
CA VAL A 667 -11.74 -0.48 37.29
C VAL A 667 -10.47 -0.17 36.50
N THR A 668 -9.39 0.23 37.16
CA THR A 668 -8.07 0.45 36.52
C THR A 668 -7.00 -0.34 37.27
N PHE A 669 -6.05 -0.97 36.59
CA PHE A 669 -4.99 -1.76 37.25
C PHE A 669 -3.62 -1.64 36.55
N ASN A 670 -2.56 -1.75 37.34
CA ASN A 670 -1.17 -1.78 36.83
C ASN A 670 -0.77 -3.21 36.44
N TYR A 671 0.09 -3.35 35.43
CA TYR A 671 0.76 -4.59 35.06
C TYR A 671 2.24 -4.32 34.77
N ARG A 672 3.13 -5.32 34.85
CA ARG A 672 4.58 -5.11 34.63
C ARG A 672 4.88 -4.76 33.17
N LEU A 673 5.84 -3.84 33.01
CA LEU A 673 6.21 -3.21 31.73
C LEU A 673 7.65 -3.51 31.32
N GLY A 674 7.96 -3.26 30.05
CA GLY A 674 9.30 -3.36 29.49
C GLY A 674 9.94 -4.73 29.69
N ALA A 675 11.25 -4.74 29.96
CA ALA A 675 11.97 -5.98 30.26
C ALA A 675 11.37 -6.75 31.45
N LEU A 676 10.92 -6.05 32.51
CA LEU A 676 10.37 -6.67 33.72
C LEU A 676 9.04 -7.41 33.47
N GLY A 677 8.26 -6.96 32.49
CA GLY A 677 6.99 -7.58 32.10
C GLY A 677 7.09 -8.58 30.95
N LEU A 678 8.03 -8.41 30.02
CA LEU A 678 7.94 -9.05 28.70
C LEU A 678 9.24 -9.68 28.17
N LEU A 679 10.37 -9.60 28.90
CA LEU A 679 11.63 -10.22 28.46
C LEU A 679 11.48 -11.75 28.32
N SER A 680 11.81 -12.25 27.13
CA SER A 680 11.79 -13.68 26.78
C SER A 680 13.05 -14.04 26.02
N THR A 681 13.65 -15.19 26.31
CA THR A 681 14.76 -15.76 25.52
C THR A 681 14.26 -16.61 24.34
N GLY A 682 12.93 -16.71 24.16
CA GLY A 682 12.30 -17.45 23.08
C GLY A 682 12.12 -18.94 23.42
N ARG A 683 12.39 -19.81 22.44
CA ARG A 683 12.03 -21.25 22.52
C ARG A 683 12.81 -22.05 23.57
N ASP A 684 13.90 -21.52 24.14
CA ASP A 684 14.64 -22.15 25.25
C ASP A 684 13.95 -22.01 26.62
N ARG A 685 12.99 -21.08 26.75
CA ARG A 685 12.13 -20.84 27.93
C ARG A 685 12.86 -20.52 29.26
N ASN A 686 14.14 -20.16 29.22
CA ASN A 686 14.87 -19.68 30.40
C ASN A 686 14.23 -18.41 31.00
N LEU A 687 13.87 -17.47 30.11
CA LEU A 687 12.94 -16.38 30.37
C LEU A 687 11.71 -16.59 29.49
N LYS A 688 10.54 -16.74 30.11
CA LYS A 688 9.29 -17.07 29.40
C LYS A 688 8.79 -15.90 28.54
N GLY A 689 8.87 -14.69 29.08
CA GLY A 689 8.09 -13.55 28.61
C GLY A 689 6.67 -13.55 29.19
N ASN A 690 5.82 -12.67 28.67
CA ASN A 690 4.39 -12.55 29.00
C ASN A 690 4.03 -12.34 30.48
N TYR A 691 4.97 -12.08 31.39
CA TYR A 691 4.71 -11.82 32.81
C TYR A 691 3.66 -10.70 33.01
N GLY A 692 3.79 -9.59 32.28
CA GLY A 692 2.82 -8.49 32.26
C GLY A 692 1.45 -8.83 31.65
N MET A 693 1.37 -9.89 30.82
CA MET A 693 0.10 -10.41 30.32
C MET A 693 -0.56 -11.36 31.33
N LEU A 694 0.23 -12.12 32.07
CA LEU A 694 -0.25 -12.92 33.20
C LEU A 694 -0.75 -12.03 34.35
N ASP A 695 -0.09 -10.89 34.60
CA ASP A 695 -0.55 -9.86 35.53
C ASP A 695 -1.98 -9.40 35.17
N GLN A 696 -2.24 -9.14 33.88
CA GLN A 696 -3.59 -8.79 33.39
C GLN A 696 -4.61 -9.92 33.59
N VAL A 697 -4.23 -11.18 33.37
CA VAL A 697 -5.10 -12.34 33.67
C VAL A 697 -5.42 -12.44 35.17
N PHE A 698 -4.45 -12.16 36.04
CA PHE A 698 -4.67 -12.13 37.50
C PHE A 698 -5.60 -10.99 37.92
N ALA A 699 -5.44 -9.78 37.36
CA ALA A 699 -6.35 -8.67 37.61
C ALA A 699 -7.80 -9.01 37.21
N LEU A 700 -8.00 -9.64 36.05
CA LEU A 700 -9.33 -10.07 35.60
C LEU A 700 -9.94 -11.18 36.48
N ARG A 701 -9.13 -12.12 36.98
CA ARG A 701 -9.58 -13.12 37.97
C ARG A 701 -9.97 -12.48 39.29
N TRP A 702 -9.16 -11.55 39.78
CA TRP A 702 -9.44 -10.78 41.00
C TRP A 702 -10.76 -10.02 40.87
N VAL A 703 -10.98 -9.34 39.74
CA VAL A 703 -12.25 -8.63 39.43
C VAL A 703 -13.43 -9.61 39.43
N ASN A 704 -13.33 -10.72 38.69
CA ASN A 704 -14.41 -11.69 38.57
C ASN A 704 -14.84 -12.25 39.94
N ASN A 705 -13.86 -12.54 40.81
CA ASN A 705 -14.09 -13.04 42.16
C ASN A 705 -14.64 -11.97 43.14
N ASN A 706 -14.22 -10.70 43.02
CA ASN A 706 -14.48 -9.68 44.04
C ASN A 706 -15.61 -8.69 43.70
N MET A 707 -15.98 -8.48 42.44
CA MET A 707 -16.76 -7.29 42.07
C MET A 707 -18.20 -7.24 42.65
N ARG A 708 -18.74 -8.39 43.08
CA ARG A 708 -20.01 -8.46 43.82
C ARG A 708 -19.97 -7.64 45.12
N SER A 709 -18.85 -7.63 45.84
CA SER A 709 -18.66 -6.84 47.07
C SER A 709 -18.77 -5.33 46.84
N PHE A 710 -18.51 -4.87 45.61
CA PHE A 710 -18.62 -3.48 45.19
C PHE A 710 -19.97 -3.16 44.50
N GLY A 711 -20.86 -4.15 44.35
CA GLY A 711 -22.17 -4.01 43.71
C GLY A 711 -22.19 -4.26 42.20
N GLY A 712 -21.10 -4.75 41.61
CA GLY A 712 -21.00 -5.11 40.21
C GLY A 712 -21.35 -6.58 39.95
N ASP A 713 -21.69 -6.89 38.70
CA ASP A 713 -22.02 -8.22 38.22
C ASP A 713 -20.85 -8.82 37.42
N PRO A 714 -20.20 -9.90 37.89
CA PRO A 714 -19.14 -10.59 37.15
C PRO A 714 -19.55 -11.12 35.76
N SER A 715 -20.85 -11.32 35.49
CA SER A 715 -21.35 -11.71 34.16
C SER A 715 -21.44 -10.52 33.18
N LYS A 716 -21.31 -9.29 33.67
CA LYS A 716 -21.38 -8.02 32.91
C LYS A 716 -20.03 -7.30 32.85
N ILE A 717 -18.91 -8.03 32.95
CA ILE A 717 -17.56 -7.47 32.79
C ILE A 717 -17.29 -7.16 31.30
N THR A 718 -16.83 -5.94 31.04
CA THR A 718 -16.37 -5.43 29.75
C THR A 718 -14.92 -5.00 29.91
N ILE A 719 -14.00 -5.56 29.12
CA ILE A 719 -12.59 -5.14 29.13
C ILE A 719 -12.35 -4.11 28.01
N PHE A 720 -11.66 -3.02 28.32
CA PHE A 720 -11.36 -1.95 27.36
C PHE A 720 -9.95 -1.42 27.56
N GLY A 721 -9.34 -0.94 26.47
CA GLY A 721 -7.96 -0.44 26.52
C GLY A 721 -7.59 0.30 25.25
N GLU A 722 -6.61 1.20 25.36
CA GLU A 722 -6.07 2.00 24.26
C GLU A 722 -4.62 1.65 23.94
N SER A 723 -4.22 1.76 22.67
CA SER A 723 -2.85 1.48 22.21
C SER A 723 -2.40 0.07 22.60
N ALA A 724 -1.26 -0.08 23.27
CA ALA A 724 -0.78 -1.33 23.87
C ALA A 724 -1.79 -1.99 24.83
N GLY A 725 -2.67 -1.20 25.47
CA GLY A 725 -3.80 -1.71 26.26
C GLY A 725 -4.89 -2.33 25.39
N GLY A 726 -5.22 -1.71 24.26
CA GLY A 726 -6.13 -2.26 23.25
C GLY A 726 -5.56 -3.52 22.59
N MET A 727 -4.25 -3.52 22.32
CA MET A 727 -3.51 -4.71 21.87
C MET A 727 -3.57 -5.81 22.93
N SER A 728 -3.32 -5.50 24.20
CA SER A 728 -3.50 -6.43 25.32
C SER A 728 -4.92 -7.01 25.40
N VAL A 729 -5.96 -6.18 25.31
CA VAL A 729 -7.36 -6.65 25.27
C VAL A 729 -7.58 -7.59 24.07
N SER A 730 -7.06 -7.26 22.89
CA SER A 730 -7.16 -8.14 21.72
C SER A 730 -6.43 -9.47 21.90
N LEU A 731 -5.27 -9.50 22.59
CA LEU A 731 -4.57 -10.75 22.93
C LEU A 731 -5.28 -11.54 24.03
N LEU A 732 -5.96 -10.88 24.96
CA LEU A 732 -6.83 -11.51 25.97
C LEU A 732 -8.07 -12.18 25.35
N MET A 733 -8.49 -11.79 24.14
CA MET A 733 -9.48 -12.53 23.33
C MET A 733 -8.92 -13.84 22.76
N LEU A 734 -7.63 -13.85 22.42
CA LEU A 734 -6.94 -15.01 21.84
C LEU A 734 -6.49 -16.01 22.90
N SER A 735 -6.12 -15.52 24.09
CA SER A 735 -5.59 -16.35 25.17
C SER A 735 -6.64 -17.28 25.81
N PRO A 736 -6.36 -18.59 25.95
CA PRO A 736 -7.23 -19.50 26.70
C PRO A 736 -7.25 -19.18 28.20
N LEU A 737 -6.25 -18.48 28.74
CA LEU A 737 -6.11 -18.20 30.18
C LEU A 737 -7.12 -17.17 30.71
N ALA A 738 -7.68 -16.35 29.81
CA ALA A 738 -8.66 -15.30 30.12
C ALA A 738 -10.12 -15.69 29.78
N LYS A 739 -10.33 -16.92 29.29
CA LYS A 739 -11.65 -17.44 28.89
C LYS A 739 -12.65 -17.36 30.04
N GLY A 740 -13.79 -16.69 29.80
CA GLY A 740 -14.89 -16.58 30.76
C GLY A 740 -14.70 -15.51 31.85
N LEU A 741 -13.60 -14.76 31.87
CA LEU A 741 -13.39 -13.69 32.85
C LEU A 741 -14.14 -12.39 32.50
N TYR A 742 -14.59 -12.24 31.26
CA TYR A 742 -15.29 -11.08 30.71
C TYR A 742 -16.30 -11.48 29.62
N LYS A 743 -17.23 -10.58 29.31
CA LYS A 743 -18.32 -10.78 28.34
C LYS A 743 -18.19 -9.93 27.08
N ASN A 744 -17.84 -8.65 27.20
CA ASN A 744 -17.67 -7.72 26.06
C ASN A 744 -16.24 -7.15 26.02
N VAL A 745 -15.85 -6.62 24.87
CA VAL A 745 -14.52 -6.00 24.66
C VAL A 745 -14.60 -4.70 23.87
N ILE A 746 -13.73 -3.74 24.17
CA ILE A 746 -13.50 -2.52 23.37
C ILE A 746 -12.01 -2.41 23.04
N LEU A 747 -11.68 -2.32 21.75
CA LEU A 747 -10.34 -2.24 21.19
C LEU A 747 -10.09 -0.83 20.67
N GLN A 748 -9.51 0.07 21.47
CA GLN A 748 -9.24 1.45 21.06
C GLN A 748 -7.82 1.54 20.49
N SER A 749 -7.67 1.85 19.20
CA SER A 749 -6.36 2.05 18.54
C SER A 749 -5.33 0.94 18.82
N GLY A 750 -5.76 -0.32 18.83
CA GLY A 750 -4.90 -1.48 19.11
C GLY A 750 -5.55 -2.80 18.74
N ALA A 751 -4.84 -3.65 18.00
CA ALA A 751 -5.38 -4.89 17.45
C ALA A 751 -4.33 -6.00 17.29
N ALA A 752 -4.77 -7.24 17.43
CA ALA A 752 -3.92 -8.43 17.47
C ALA A 752 -3.05 -8.67 16.21
N PRO A 753 -3.51 -8.38 14.96
CA PRO A 753 -2.68 -8.57 13.77
C PRO A 753 -1.52 -7.58 13.60
N ALA A 754 -1.48 -6.47 14.37
CA ALA A 754 -0.48 -5.43 14.15
C ALA A 754 0.94 -5.94 14.43
N LEU A 755 1.89 -5.49 13.61
CA LEU A 755 3.28 -5.97 13.56
C LEU A 755 3.98 -6.05 14.93
N TYR A 756 3.70 -5.09 15.80
CA TYR A 756 4.34 -4.88 17.10
C TYR A 756 3.43 -5.27 18.29
N THR A 757 2.27 -5.88 18.04
CA THR A 757 1.38 -6.42 19.09
C THR A 757 1.99 -7.66 19.76
N ALA A 758 2.73 -8.48 19.00
CA ALA A 758 3.52 -9.59 19.51
C ALA A 758 4.79 -9.85 18.67
N LEU A 759 5.86 -10.27 19.34
CA LEU A 759 7.13 -10.67 18.72
C LEU A 759 7.05 -12.14 18.28
N LEU A 760 7.53 -12.43 17.08
CA LEU A 760 7.52 -13.79 16.52
C LEU A 760 8.94 -14.36 16.34
N ASP A 761 9.00 -15.69 16.19
CA ASP A 761 10.20 -16.47 15.84
C ASP A 761 11.47 -16.11 16.62
N ASN A 762 12.46 -15.48 15.98
CA ASN A 762 13.74 -15.13 16.61
C ASN A 762 13.75 -13.75 17.28
N GLU A 763 12.76 -12.89 17.01
CA GLU A 763 12.71 -11.52 17.55
C GLU A 763 12.89 -11.45 19.08
N PRO A 764 12.26 -12.31 19.92
CA PRO A 764 12.46 -12.24 21.36
C PRO A 764 13.90 -12.51 21.75
N LYS A 765 14.53 -13.50 21.12
CA LYS A 765 15.89 -13.96 21.44
C LYS A 765 16.94 -12.93 21.03
N GLU A 766 16.78 -12.30 19.87
CA GLU A 766 17.66 -11.24 19.39
C GLU A 766 17.61 -10.02 20.31
N ARG A 767 16.39 -9.56 20.65
CA ARG A 767 16.19 -8.43 21.57
C ARG A 767 16.66 -8.74 22.99
N ALA A 768 16.51 -9.98 23.46
CA ALA A 768 17.06 -10.43 24.74
C ALA A 768 18.60 -10.49 24.74
N LYS A 769 19.24 -10.86 23.62
CA LYS A 769 20.70 -10.75 23.47
C LYS A 769 21.15 -9.29 23.55
N MET A 770 20.54 -8.40 22.76
CA MET A 770 20.87 -6.96 22.78
C MET A 770 20.68 -6.36 24.18
N PHE A 771 19.69 -6.83 24.94
CA PHE A 771 19.48 -6.45 26.33
C PHE A 771 20.55 -7.01 27.28
N ALA A 772 20.98 -8.26 27.10
CA ALA A 772 22.09 -8.85 27.86
C ALA A 772 23.40 -8.05 27.64
N ASP A 773 23.73 -7.76 26.38
CA ASP A 773 24.87 -6.95 25.96
C ASP A 773 24.79 -5.54 26.60
N ALA A 774 23.61 -4.91 26.53
CA ALA A 774 23.35 -3.57 27.08
C ALA A 774 23.39 -3.48 28.62
N LEU A 775 23.13 -4.59 29.31
CA LEU A 775 23.10 -4.72 30.77
C LEU A 775 24.44 -5.23 31.34
N GLY A 776 25.34 -5.75 30.50
CA GLY A 776 26.63 -6.33 30.89
C GLY A 776 26.51 -7.76 31.43
N CYS A 777 25.59 -8.56 30.91
CA CYS A 777 25.45 -9.98 31.24
C CYS A 777 26.23 -10.84 30.23
N PRO A 778 27.14 -11.73 30.66
CA PRO A 778 28.11 -12.36 29.76
C PRO A 778 27.52 -13.45 28.85
N GLU A 779 26.45 -14.10 29.28
CA GLU A 779 25.82 -15.21 28.56
C GLU A 779 24.28 -15.12 28.61
N LEU A 780 23.63 -15.38 27.48
CA LEU A 780 22.16 -15.34 27.38
C LEU A 780 21.48 -16.41 28.26
N SER A 781 22.18 -17.51 28.52
CA SER A 781 21.75 -18.59 29.42
C SER A 781 21.76 -18.21 30.90
N ASP A 782 22.56 -17.21 31.32
CA ASP A 782 22.55 -16.69 32.71
C ASP A 782 21.78 -15.37 32.84
N LEU A 783 21.19 -14.84 31.75
CA LEU A 783 20.52 -13.53 31.73
C LEU A 783 19.51 -13.35 32.87
N LYS A 784 18.72 -14.38 33.22
CA LYS A 784 17.78 -14.33 34.34
C LYS A 784 18.48 -14.07 35.68
N ASN A 785 19.54 -14.82 35.98
CA ASN A 785 20.29 -14.67 37.24
C ASN A 785 21.08 -13.36 37.29
N CYS A 786 21.67 -12.95 36.16
CA CYS A 786 22.36 -11.68 36.02
C CYS A 786 21.40 -10.49 36.23
N ALA A 787 20.29 -10.43 35.47
CA ALA A 787 19.32 -9.34 35.55
C ALA A 787 18.55 -9.30 36.88
N THR A 788 18.45 -10.42 37.62
CA THR A 788 17.87 -10.42 38.97
C THR A 788 18.79 -9.74 40.00
N LYS A 789 20.11 -9.71 39.79
CA LYS A 789 21.09 -9.02 40.65
C LYS A 789 21.26 -7.53 40.32
N LYS A 790 20.65 -7.05 39.24
CA LYS A 790 20.80 -5.68 38.72
C LYS A 790 19.84 -4.69 39.38
N ASN A 791 20.22 -3.42 39.41
CA ASN A 791 19.35 -2.35 39.90
C ASN A 791 18.26 -2.02 38.87
N ILE A 792 17.10 -1.56 39.35
CA ILE A 792 15.97 -1.11 38.51
C ILE A 792 16.43 -0.08 37.46
N SER A 793 17.29 0.87 37.85
CA SER A 793 17.82 1.89 36.94
C SER A 793 18.72 1.31 35.84
N GLU A 794 19.48 0.24 36.12
CA GLU A 794 20.30 -0.44 35.10
C GLU A 794 19.41 -1.15 34.07
N ILE A 795 18.35 -1.83 34.53
CA ILE A 795 17.35 -2.48 33.69
C ILE A 795 16.62 -1.47 32.80
N ILE A 796 16.16 -0.35 33.37
CA ILE A 796 15.50 0.73 32.63
C ILE A 796 16.44 1.39 31.62
N THR A 797 17.73 1.50 31.93
CA THR A 797 18.73 2.05 31.00
C THR A 797 19.08 1.07 29.88
N ALA A 798 19.20 -0.23 30.19
CA ALA A 798 19.54 -1.26 29.21
C ALA A 798 18.43 -1.46 28.17
N GLN A 799 17.15 -1.45 28.56
CA GLN A 799 16.04 -1.60 27.59
C GLN A 799 15.97 -0.46 26.56
N LEU A 800 16.43 0.74 26.90
CA LEU A 800 16.48 1.89 25.99
C LEU A 800 17.60 1.79 24.94
N LYS A 801 18.54 0.85 25.11
CA LYS A 801 19.59 0.53 24.13
C LYS A 801 19.20 -0.61 23.16
N VAL A 802 18.08 -1.30 23.42
CA VAL A 802 17.56 -2.34 22.52
C VAL A 802 16.96 -1.66 21.29
N ASN A 803 17.78 -1.45 20.27
CA ASN A 803 17.35 -0.87 19.00
C ASN A 803 16.21 -1.71 18.39
N SER A 804 15.18 -1.05 17.90
CA SER A 804 14.02 -1.70 17.28
C SER A 804 13.61 -0.92 16.04
N THR A 805 13.43 -1.63 14.92
CA THR A 805 12.86 -1.07 13.68
C THR A 805 11.37 -0.77 13.81
N MET A 806 10.72 -1.25 14.89
CA MET A 806 9.35 -0.93 15.26
C MET A 806 9.34 0.27 16.21
N LEU A 807 8.54 1.30 15.93
CA LEU A 807 8.45 2.48 16.79
C LEU A 807 8.03 2.13 18.24
N LEU A 808 8.92 2.44 19.19
CA LEU A 808 8.65 2.61 20.62
C LEU A 808 8.45 1.35 21.50
N ALA A 809 8.54 0.13 20.96
CA ALA A 809 8.34 -1.12 21.74
C ALA A 809 9.55 -2.06 21.64
N PRO A 810 10.58 -1.94 22.52
CA PRO A 810 11.71 -2.86 22.56
C PRO A 810 11.28 -4.27 22.99
N PHE A 811 10.28 -4.40 23.87
CA PHE A 811 9.66 -5.67 24.24
C PHE A 811 8.15 -5.61 24.01
N ALA A 812 7.59 -6.70 23.50
CA ALA A 812 6.15 -6.92 23.31
C ALA A 812 5.84 -8.39 23.70
N PRO A 813 4.57 -8.78 23.88
CA PRO A 813 4.16 -10.17 24.11
C PRO A 813 4.73 -11.17 23.11
N VAL A 814 4.84 -12.44 23.50
CA VAL A 814 5.50 -13.51 22.73
C VAL A 814 4.62 -14.77 22.63
N VAL A 815 4.89 -15.63 21.65
CA VAL A 815 4.29 -16.98 21.57
C VAL A 815 5.02 -17.93 22.53
N ASP A 816 4.51 -18.01 23.76
CA ASP A 816 5.09 -18.79 24.86
C ASP A 816 4.58 -20.25 24.92
N GLY A 817 3.52 -20.59 24.21
CA GLY A 817 2.80 -21.86 24.32
C GLY A 817 1.93 -21.97 25.58
N ASN A 818 1.70 -20.87 26.31
CA ASN A 818 0.90 -20.79 27.53
C ASN A 818 -0.19 -19.71 27.41
N PHE A 819 0.21 -18.43 27.47
CA PHE A 819 -0.68 -17.30 27.23
C PHE A 819 -1.08 -17.20 25.75
N LEU A 820 -0.15 -17.41 24.82
CA LEU A 820 -0.41 -17.53 23.37
C LEU A 820 0.11 -18.87 22.86
N LYS A 821 -0.72 -19.61 22.10
CA LYS A 821 -0.41 -20.96 21.60
C LYS A 821 0.27 -20.95 20.23
N GLU A 822 -0.16 -20.04 19.36
CA GLU A 822 0.28 -19.80 17.98
C GLU A 822 0.46 -18.27 17.81
N SER A 823 0.82 -17.77 16.61
CA SER A 823 0.86 -16.31 16.41
C SER A 823 -0.54 -15.69 16.47
N PRO A 824 -0.69 -14.40 16.83
CA PRO A 824 -1.99 -13.74 16.84
C PRO A 824 -2.73 -13.75 15.49
N ILE A 825 -1.98 -13.83 14.38
CA ILE A 825 -2.53 -13.88 13.02
C ILE A 825 -3.08 -15.29 12.75
N ASP A 826 -2.33 -16.34 13.06
CA ASP A 826 -2.77 -17.73 12.86
C ASP A 826 -4.02 -18.04 13.69
N ILE A 827 -4.01 -17.63 14.97
CA ILE A 827 -5.14 -17.83 15.88
C ILE A 827 -6.40 -17.14 15.34
N LEU A 828 -6.28 -15.97 14.68
CA LEU A 828 -7.40 -15.26 14.05
C LEU A 828 -7.84 -15.90 12.73
N GLN A 829 -6.91 -16.26 11.84
CA GLN A 829 -7.21 -16.85 10.53
C GLN A 829 -7.83 -18.25 10.66
N ASN A 830 -7.21 -19.13 11.44
CA ASN A 830 -7.79 -20.41 11.84
C ASN A 830 -9.06 -20.17 12.69
N GLY A 831 -9.00 -19.13 13.54
CA GLY A 831 -10.05 -18.77 14.49
C GLY A 831 -10.22 -19.83 15.57
N THR A 832 -9.10 -20.19 16.20
CA THR A 832 -8.96 -21.15 17.32
C THR A 832 -9.14 -20.49 18.69
N PHE A 833 -9.32 -19.16 18.73
CA PHE A 833 -9.56 -18.39 19.95
C PHE A 833 -10.88 -18.77 20.66
N SER A 834 -10.89 -18.62 21.99
CA SER A 834 -11.95 -19.12 22.87
C SER A 834 -12.98 -18.08 23.33
N TYR A 835 -13.09 -16.94 22.64
CA TYR A 835 -14.04 -15.88 22.96
C TYR A 835 -15.51 -16.33 22.80
N HIS A 836 -16.41 -15.81 23.64
CA HIS A 836 -17.80 -16.30 23.72
C HIS A 836 -18.71 -15.61 22.68
N LYS A 837 -19.53 -16.39 21.96
CA LYS A 837 -20.39 -15.87 20.89
C LYS A 837 -21.49 -14.91 21.36
N GLU A 838 -21.90 -14.97 22.62
CA GLU A 838 -22.84 -13.99 23.21
C GLU A 838 -22.21 -12.63 23.48
N GLY A 839 -20.88 -12.57 23.51
CA GLY A 839 -20.12 -11.34 23.70
C GLY A 839 -20.23 -10.41 22.51
N SER A 840 -19.69 -9.20 22.66
CA SER A 840 -19.65 -8.21 21.58
C SER A 840 -18.33 -7.45 21.59
N VAL A 841 -17.96 -6.96 20.41
CA VAL A 841 -16.70 -6.26 20.16
C VAL A 841 -17.02 -4.85 19.69
N MET A 842 -16.35 -3.85 20.25
CA MET A 842 -16.25 -2.53 19.66
C MET A 842 -14.79 -2.29 19.26
N ILE A 843 -14.54 -1.78 18.06
CA ILE A 843 -13.19 -1.48 17.54
C ILE A 843 -13.14 -0.01 17.13
N GLY A 844 -12.07 0.67 17.53
CA GLY A 844 -11.85 2.08 17.30
C GLY A 844 -10.51 2.38 16.67
N VAL A 845 -10.47 3.40 15.82
CA VAL A 845 -9.25 4.05 15.34
C VAL A 845 -9.43 5.56 15.32
N MET A 846 -8.34 6.30 15.46
CA MET A 846 -8.34 7.76 15.35
C MET A 846 -8.25 8.17 13.88
N ARG A 847 -8.69 9.39 13.55
CA ARG A 847 -8.46 9.97 12.22
C ARG A 847 -6.97 10.12 11.94
N ASP A 848 -6.19 10.68 12.88
CA ASP A 848 -4.80 11.12 12.69
C ASP A 848 -3.78 10.23 13.44
N GLU A 849 -4.02 8.92 13.60
CA GLU A 849 -3.19 7.96 14.38
C GLU A 849 -1.66 8.15 14.21
N GLY A 850 -1.23 8.29 12.95
CA GLY A 850 0.19 8.39 12.59
C GLY A 850 0.91 9.59 13.20
N THR A 851 0.19 10.59 13.69
CA THR A 851 0.76 11.78 14.36
C THR A 851 1.59 11.43 15.59
N ARG A 852 1.40 10.24 16.19
CA ARG A 852 2.31 9.65 17.18
C ARG A 852 3.77 9.58 16.69
N ALA A 853 4.01 9.37 15.39
CA ALA A 853 5.33 9.38 14.77
C ALA A 853 5.99 10.77 14.68
N THR A 854 5.34 11.83 15.20
CA THR A 854 5.94 13.15 15.42
C THR A 854 6.57 13.31 16.82
N GLY A 855 6.47 12.30 17.68
CA GLY A 855 6.87 12.39 19.10
C GLY A 855 5.90 13.18 19.98
N TYR A 856 4.80 13.67 19.39
CA TYR A 856 3.78 14.45 20.10
C TYR A 856 2.72 13.56 20.74
N LEU A 857 2.76 13.48 22.07
CA LEU A 857 1.61 13.16 22.92
C LEU A 857 1.43 14.35 23.88
N PRO A 858 0.21 14.85 24.14
CA PRO A 858 0.01 15.96 25.07
C PRO A 858 0.63 15.66 26.45
N GLY A 859 1.55 16.51 26.88
CA GLY A 859 2.27 16.34 28.14
C GLY A 859 3.40 15.31 28.13
N VAL A 860 3.80 14.69 27.00
CA VAL A 860 4.95 13.78 26.92
C VAL A 860 5.82 14.15 25.71
N GLN A 861 7.05 14.62 25.95
CA GLN A 861 7.96 15.02 24.87
C GLN A 861 9.00 13.91 24.58
N VAL A 862 8.77 13.15 23.51
CA VAL A 862 9.73 12.14 23.01
C VAL A 862 10.63 12.77 21.95
N ALA A 863 11.94 12.52 22.02
CA ALA A 863 12.91 13.00 21.04
C ALA A 863 12.79 12.24 19.71
N ILE A 864 11.90 12.72 18.83
CA ILE A 864 11.68 12.23 17.46
C ILE A 864 11.92 13.41 16.49
N PRO A 865 12.48 13.22 15.27
CA PRO A 865 12.78 14.33 14.38
C PRO A 865 11.56 15.20 14.08
N ASN A 866 11.70 16.52 14.27
CA ASN A 866 10.65 17.50 13.99
C ASN A 866 10.23 17.44 12.51
N ILE A 867 8.96 17.12 12.26
CA ILE A 867 8.35 17.20 10.92
C ILE A 867 7.21 18.22 10.85
N ASN A 868 7.08 19.15 11.80
CA ASN A 868 5.98 20.11 11.82
C ASN A 868 6.00 21.05 10.60
N GLU A 869 7.18 21.39 10.08
CA GLU A 869 7.39 22.16 8.85
C GLU A 869 7.12 21.35 7.57
N GLY A 870 6.90 20.03 7.70
CA GLY A 870 6.68 19.11 6.59
C GLY A 870 7.87 18.18 6.33
N LEU A 871 7.93 17.61 5.12
CA LEU A 871 8.89 16.59 4.72
C LEU A 871 9.28 16.79 3.25
N GLN A 872 10.58 16.87 2.93
CA GLN A 872 11.02 16.81 1.53
C GLN A 872 10.75 15.40 0.96
N TYR A 873 10.49 15.29 -0.35
CA TYR A 873 10.21 13.99 -0.98
C TYR A 873 11.34 12.97 -0.80
N SER A 874 12.60 13.42 -0.91
CA SER A 874 13.80 12.63 -0.60
C SER A 874 13.80 12.07 0.83
N GLU A 875 13.40 12.89 1.80
CA GLU A 875 13.32 12.53 3.22
C GLU A 875 12.11 11.61 3.51
N PHE A 876 10.98 11.82 2.82
CA PHE A 876 9.85 10.89 2.83
C PHE A 876 10.27 9.50 2.32
N VAL A 877 10.87 9.42 1.13
CA VAL A 877 11.37 8.16 0.54
C VAL A 877 12.40 7.50 1.46
N ARG A 878 13.34 8.26 2.01
CA ARG A 878 14.36 7.75 2.95
C ARG A 878 13.73 7.15 4.21
N ARG A 879 12.71 7.80 4.77
CA ARG A 879 11.99 7.31 5.96
C ARG A 879 11.13 6.08 5.67
N VAL A 880 10.50 6.01 4.50
CA VAL A 880 9.75 4.81 4.08
C VAL A 880 10.69 3.61 3.91
N LYS A 881 11.88 3.81 3.32
CA LYS A 881 12.90 2.75 3.20
C LYS A 881 13.64 2.42 4.51
N SER A 882 13.46 3.16 5.60
CA SER A 882 14.18 2.95 6.87
C SER A 882 13.31 2.36 7.99
N ILE A 883 12.11 1.86 7.68
CA ILE A 883 11.16 1.28 8.65
C ILE A 883 10.69 -0.08 8.12
N ASN A 884 10.56 -1.06 9.01
CA ASN A 884 9.92 -2.34 8.68
C ASN A 884 8.41 -2.17 8.88
N TRP A 885 7.66 -2.11 7.78
CA TRP A 885 6.19 -1.94 7.79
C TRP A 885 5.47 -3.28 7.91
N VAL A 886 6.11 -4.35 7.44
CA VAL A 886 5.74 -5.76 7.63
C VAL A 886 6.98 -6.53 8.12
N ARG A 887 6.82 -7.80 8.54
CA ARG A 887 7.96 -8.63 8.96
C ARG A 887 8.92 -8.89 7.80
N ASP A 888 8.36 -9.27 6.65
CA ASP A 888 9.10 -9.66 5.44
C ASP A 888 9.32 -8.47 4.49
N GLN A 889 9.85 -7.36 5.02
CA GLN A 889 10.02 -6.10 4.30
C GLN A 889 11.08 -6.23 3.19
N ASN A 890 10.68 -6.04 1.92
CA ASN A 890 11.58 -6.03 0.76
C ASN A 890 11.55 -4.66 0.01
N GLU A 891 12.36 -4.50 -1.04
CA GLU A 891 12.41 -3.21 -1.76
C GLU A 891 11.13 -2.94 -2.57
N GLU A 892 10.47 -3.96 -3.14
CA GLU A 892 9.23 -3.77 -3.89
C GLU A 892 8.06 -3.36 -2.99
N ILE A 893 7.94 -3.94 -1.80
CA ILE A 893 6.99 -3.47 -0.76
C ILE A 893 7.29 -2.01 -0.42
N SER A 894 8.57 -1.63 -0.28
CA SER A 894 8.97 -0.25 0.00
C SER A 894 8.64 0.71 -1.15
N LYS A 895 8.88 0.32 -2.40
CA LYS A 895 8.49 1.04 -3.64
C LYS A 895 6.97 1.17 -3.74
N SER A 896 6.22 0.14 -3.36
CA SER A 896 4.76 0.12 -3.37
C SER A 896 4.16 1.08 -2.35
N ILE A 897 4.74 1.17 -1.15
CA ILE A 897 4.33 2.17 -0.13
C ILE A 897 4.64 3.59 -0.65
N ILE A 898 5.78 3.81 -1.31
CA ILE A 898 6.09 5.09 -1.95
C ILE A 898 5.05 5.41 -3.03
N GLN A 899 4.72 4.48 -3.93
CA GLN A 899 3.67 4.67 -4.96
C GLN A 899 2.31 5.02 -4.33
N GLN A 900 1.89 4.30 -3.29
CA GLN A 900 0.55 4.43 -2.69
C GLN A 900 0.36 5.70 -1.85
N TYR A 901 1.42 6.28 -1.26
CA TYR A 901 1.35 7.41 -0.32
C TYR A 901 2.03 8.71 -0.80
N THR A 902 2.58 8.74 -2.02
CA THR A 902 3.16 9.98 -2.61
C THR A 902 2.08 10.87 -3.23
N ASN A 903 2.16 12.17 -2.98
CA ASN A 903 1.36 13.18 -3.68
C ASN A 903 1.92 13.45 -5.09
N TRP A 904 1.74 12.51 -6.02
CA TRP A 904 2.30 12.59 -7.37
C TRP A 904 2.00 13.90 -8.14
N PRO A 905 0.83 14.55 -8.00
CA PRO A 905 0.58 15.87 -8.61
C PRO A 905 1.43 17.02 -8.06
N ASN A 906 2.03 16.89 -6.86
CA ASN A 906 2.99 17.86 -6.31
C ASN A 906 3.88 17.20 -5.25
N THR A 907 4.94 16.53 -5.69
CA THR A 907 5.94 15.90 -4.80
C THR A 907 6.78 16.91 -4.01
N SER A 908 6.76 18.19 -4.38
CA SER A 908 7.41 19.27 -3.62
C SER A 908 6.60 19.74 -2.41
N ASP A 909 5.33 19.31 -2.25
CA ASP A 909 4.50 19.69 -1.11
C ASP A 909 4.97 19.01 0.18
N LEU A 910 5.62 19.81 1.03
CA LEU A 910 6.15 19.37 2.32
C LEU A 910 5.04 18.88 3.27
N ASN A 911 3.83 19.44 3.20
CA ASN A 911 2.70 19.01 4.03
C ASN A 911 2.11 17.70 3.51
N ALA A 912 2.00 17.53 2.19
CA ALA A 912 1.48 16.30 1.60
C ALA A 912 2.43 15.11 1.79
N ASN A 913 3.74 15.30 1.62
CA ASN A 913 4.76 14.28 1.92
C ASN A 913 4.77 13.88 3.41
N ARG A 914 4.57 14.86 4.31
CA ARG A 914 4.35 14.58 5.74
C ARG A 914 3.09 13.74 5.93
N GLN A 915 1.97 14.14 5.33
CA GLN A 915 0.71 13.41 5.50
C GLN A 915 0.80 11.99 4.95
N GLY A 916 1.46 11.77 3.80
CA GLY A 916 1.72 10.43 3.26
C GLY A 916 2.49 9.53 4.23
N PHE A 917 3.53 10.06 4.90
CA PHE A 917 4.27 9.31 5.92
C PHE A 917 3.42 8.99 7.17
N LEU A 918 2.60 9.93 7.61
CA LEU A 918 1.71 9.77 8.76
C LEU A 918 0.57 8.79 8.44
N ASP A 919 -0.03 8.89 7.26
CA ASP A 919 -1.07 7.99 6.79
C ASP A 919 -0.55 6.56 6.64
N ALA A 920 0.65 6.36 6.07
CA ALA A 920 1.28 5.04 6.03
C ALA A 920 1.49 4.46 7.45
N ASN A 921 1.90 5.29 8.42
CA ASN A 921 2.02 4.87 9.83
C ASN A 921 0.65 4.51 10.43
N ALA A 922 -0.36 5.35 10.22
CA ALA A 922 -1.73 5.13 10.70
C ALA A 922 -2.32 3.83 10.18
N ASP A 923 -2.19 3.62 8.86
CA ASP A 923 -2.84 2.54 8.14
C ASP A 923 -2.13 1.20 8.41
N ALA A 924 -0.79 1.14 8.39
CA ALA A 924 -0.04 -0.07 8.74
C ALA A 924 -0.16 -0.46 10.22
N ALA A 925 -0.05 0.51 11.14
CA ALA A 925 0.07 0.21 12.56
C ALA A 925 -1.27 0.00 13.27
N TYR A 926 -2.36 0.61 12.78
CA TYR A 926 -3.65 0.63 13.47
C TYR A 926 -4.84 0.28 12.56
N LYS A 927 -5.05 1.02 11.47
CA LYS A 927 -6.31 0.93 10.71
C LYS A 927 -6.46 -0.40 9.95
N ALA A 928 -5.42 -0.87 9.25
CA ALA A 928 -5.47 -2.14 8.56
C ALA A 928 -5.61 -3.35 9.53
N PRO A 929 -4.82 -3.46 10.62
CA PRO A 929 -5.02 -4.50 11.65
C PRO A 929 -6.41 -4.47 12.32
N ALA A 930 -6.98 -3.28 12.55
CA ALA A 930 -8.33 -3.13 13.11
C ALA A 930 -9.41 -3.65 12.14
N ILE A 931 -9.34 -3.27 10.86
CA ILE A 931 -10.26 -3.74 9.80
C ILE A 931 -10.12 -5.25 9.57
N LEU A 932 -8.90 -5.80 9.60
CA LEU A 932 -8.67 -7.25 9.50
C LEU A 932 -9.32 -7.99 10.67
N SER A 933 -9.16 -7.48 11.90
CA SER A 933 -9.81 -8.04 13.10
C SER A 933 -11.34 -8.01 12.97
N ALA A 934 -11.91 -6.89 12.52
CA ALA A 934 -13.35 -6.73 12.32
C ALA A 934 -13.92 -7.78 11.33
N LYS A 935 -13.23 -8.00 10.20
CA LYS A 935 -13.61 -9.02 9.20
C LYS A 935 -13.51 -10.45 9.74
N VAL A 936 -12.53 -10.75 10.61
CA VAL A 936 -12.42 -12.07 11.25
C VAL A 936 -13.56 -12.29 12.26
N PHE A 937 -13.90 -11.29 13.07
CA PHE A 937 -14.95 -11.40 14.08
C PHE A 937 -16.34 -11.57 13.46
N ASP A 938 -16.66 -10.79 12.43
CA ASP A 938 -17.87 -10.95 11.62
C ASP A 938 -17.98 -12.37 11.02
N LYS A 939 -16.93 -12.87 10.36
CA LYS A 939 -16.88 -14.24 9.81
C LYS A 939 -17.03 -15.36 10.85
N LYS A 940 -16.78 -15.09 12.14
CA LYS A 940 -16.99 -16.04 13.24
C LYS A 940 -18.34 -15.85 13.96
N GLY A 941 -19.17 -14.90 13.50
CA GLY A 941 -20.51 -14.61 14.02
C GLY A 941 -20.50 -13.76 15.30
N ILE A 942 -19.46 -12.96 15.53
CA ILE A 942 -19.30 -12.13 16.73
C ILE A 942 -19.83 -10.72 16.41
N ARG A 943 -20.79 -10.24 17.22
CA ARG A 943 -21.40 -8.91 17.06
C ARG A 943 -20.34 -7.83 17.23
N THR A 944 -20.01 -7.16 16.12
CA THR A 944 -18.89 -6.22 16.03
C THR A 944 -19.40 -4.83 15.64
N PHE A 945 -18.92 -3.79 16.31
CA PHE A 945 -19.19 -2.38 16.03
C PHE A 945 -17.85 -1.68 15.76
N PHE A 946 -17.79 -0.80 14.76
CA PHE A 946 -16.55 -0.09 14.38
C PHE A 946 -16.74 1.43 14.47
N TYR A 947 -15.73 2.18 14.89
CA TYR A 947 -15.69 3.65 14.78
C TYR A 947 -14.37 4.18 14.22
N GLN A 948 -14.45 5.33 13.54
CA GLN A 948 -13.34 6.27 13.46
C GLN A 948 -13.66 7.47 14.37
N PHE A 949 -12.74 7.84 15.24
CA PHE A 949 -12.84 9.07 16.02
C PHE A 949 -12.36 10.25 15.16
N ASP A 950 -13.18 11.29 15.03
CA ASP A 950 -13.00 12.38 14.05
C ASP A 950 -12.97 13.78 14.68
N TYR A 951 -13.09 13.90 16.01
CA TYR A 951 -13.18 15.18 16.72
C TYR A 951 -12.32 15.22 17.99
N SER A 952 -11.59 16.32 18.18
CA SER A 952 -10.84 16.61 19.40
C SER A 952 -10.49 18.11 19.43
N THR A 953 -10.53 18.70 20.62
CA THR A 953 -10.22 20.13 20.85
C THR A 953 -8.93 20.31 21.64
N ASP A 954 -8.18 21.35 21.28
CA ASP A 954 -7.14 21.94 22.11
C ASP A 954 -7.53 23.37 22.49
N GLU A 955 -7.90 23.55 23.76
CA GLU A 955 -8.30 24.83 24.34
C GLU A 955 -7.15 25.83 24.36
N ASN A 956 -5.91 25.35 24.52
CA ASN A 956 -4.70 26.18 24.56
C ASN A 956 -4.19 26.56 23.14
N LYS A 957 -4.78 25.99 22.08
CA LYS A 957 -4.44 26.22 20.66
C LYS A 957 -2.96 25.98 20.30
N THR A 958 -2.27 25.17 21.09
CA THR A 958 -0.89 24.69 20.89
C THR A 958 -0.79 23.57 19.84
N ILE A 959 -1.88 22.86 19.57
CA ILE A 959 -1.95 21.72 18.64
C ILE A 959 -2.50 22.17 17.27
N PRO A 960 -1.67 22.10 16.20
CA PRO A 960 -2.12 22.28 14.81
C PRO A 960 -3.25 21.29 14.46
N GLU A 961 -4.17 21.69 13.59
CA GLU A 961 -5.40 20.93 13.34
C GLU A 961 -5.17 19.48 12.88
N TRP A 962 -4.15 19.26 12.04
CA TRP A 962 -3.72 17.94 11.56
C TRP A 962 -3.09 17.04 12.64
N ARG A 963 -2.94 17.53 13.89
CA ARG A 963 -2.52 16.76 15.07
C ARG A 963 -3.58 16.68 16.18
N ARG A 964 -4.81 17.19 15.98
CA ARG A 964 -5.81 17.23 17.07
C ARG A 964 -6.43 15.88 17.36
N VAL A 965 -6.68 15.05 16.35
CA VAL A 965 -7.31 13.73 16.51
C VAL A 965 -6.21 12.64 16.51
N PHE A 966 -5.23 12.86 17.38
CA PHE A 966 -4.04 12.02 17.56
C PHE A 966 -4.39 10.68 18.24
N HIS A 967 -3.43 9.76 18.23
CA HIS A 967 -3.49 8.45 18.89
C HIS A 967 -3.91 8.54 20.37
N GLY A 968 -5.09 8.00 20.72
CA GLY A 968 -5.66 8.07 22.07
C GLY A 968 -6.43 9.36 22.40
N ALA A 969 -6.77 10.20 21.42
CA ALA A 969 -7.57 11.41 21.64
C ALA A 969 -8.99 11.14 22.17
N ASP A 970 -9.51 9.91 22.03
CA ASP A 970 -10.82 9.52 22.55
C ASP A 970 -10.84 9.33 24.09
N ILE A 971 -9.70 9.01 24.71
CA ILE A 971 -9.55 8.83 26.17
C ILE A 971 -10.15 10.02 26.95
N LYS A 972 -9.84 11.26 26.52
CA LYS A 972 -10.37 12.52 27.09
C LYS A 972 -11.90 12.50 27.22
N TYR A 973 -12.57 12.01 26.18
CA TYR A 973 -14.03 12.02 26.05
C TYR A 973 -14.69 10.79 26.70
N VAL A 974 -13.98 9.64 26.72
CA VAL A 974 -14.41 8.38 27.36
C VAL A 974 -14.34 8.44 28.88
N PHE A 975 -13.33 9.08 29.46
CA PHE A 975 -13.19 9.23 30.92
C PHE A 975 -13.87 10.46 31.50
N GLY A 976 -14.36 11.38 30.65
CA GLY A 976 -15.19 12.51 31.08
C GLY A 976 -14.43 13.78 31.49
N ASP A 977 -13.18 13.96 31.06
CA ASP A 977 -12.34 15.14 31.39
C ASP A 977 -13.05 16.50 31.18
N PRO A 978 -13.81 16.74 30.09
CA PRO A 978 -14.53 18.01 29.91
C PRO A 978 -15.56 18.34 31.00
N LEU A 979 -16.00 17.36 31.81
CA LEU A 979 -16.97 17.55 32.89
C LEU A 979 -16.31 17.88 34.24
N LEU A 980 -14.98 17.83 34.35
CA LEU A 980 -14.23 18.15 35.57
C LEU A 980 -13.97 19.65 35.76
N LYS A 981 -14.18 20.47 34.72
CA LYS A 981 -13.86 21.90 34.68
C LYS A 981 -14.94 22.75 35.34
N HIS A 982 -14.59 23.97 35.78
CA HIS A 982 -15.56 24.83 36.44
C HIS A 982 -16.66 25.29 35.46
N PRO A 983 -17.91 25.53 35.92
CA PRO A 983 -19.04 25.87 35.05
C PRO A 983 -18.81 27.06 34.10
N ASN A 984 -17.93 28.00 34.48
CA ASN A 984 -17.60 29.19 33.69
C ASN A 984 -16.56 28.93 32.58
N GLU A 985 -15.96 27.74 32.54
CA GLU A 985 -14.89 27.33 31.61
C GLU A 985 -15.37 26.28 30.59
N LEU A 986 -16.64 25.89 30.65
CA LEU A 986 -17.19 24.79 29.85
C LEU A 986 -17.38 25.17 28.38
N ASN A 987 -16.57 24.57 27.49
CA ASN A 987 -16.97 24.42 26.10
C ASN A 987 -18.16 23.43 26.04
N ASN A 988 -19.37 23.98 25.88
CA ASN A 988 -20.60 23.19 25.79
C ASN A 988 -20.51 22.05 24.75
N THR A 989 -19.78 22.22 23.65
CA THR A 989 -19.63 21.17 22.63
C THR A 989 -18.82 19.98 23.13
N ASP A 990 -17.69 20.21 23.82
CA ASP A 990 -16.85 19.14 24.38
C ASP A 990 -17.58 18.38 25.49
N VAL A 991 -18.34 19.08 26.33
CA VAL A 991 -19.13 18.48 27.41
C VAL A 991 -20.23 17.57 26.86
N GLN A 992 -20.99 18.03 25.87
CA GLN A 992 -22.08 17.23 25.29
C GLN A 992 -21.53 16.07 24.44
N PHE A 993 -20.43 16.27 23.72
CA PHE A 993 -19.76 15.19 23.00
C PHE A 993 -19.17 14.13 23.94
N SER A 994 -18.50 14.52 25.03
CA SER A 994 -18.04 13.57 26.05
C SER A 994 -19.18 12.80 26.69
N LYS A 995 -20.29 13.45 27.07
CA LYS A 995 -21.50 12.75 27.54
C LYS A 995 -22.01 11.72 26.53
N SER A 996 -21.98 12.05 25.24
CA SER A 996 -22.41 11.15 24.16
C SER A 996 -21.46 9.96 23.99
N VAL A 997 -20.15 10.19 24.05
CA VAL A 997 -19.10 9.15 24.01
C VAL A 997 -19.20 8.22 25.22
N MET A 998 -19.26 8.75 26.44
CA MET A 998 -19.51 7.97 27.65
C MET A 998 -20.79 7.14 27.53
N LYS A 999 -21.87 7.72 26.95
CA LYS A 999 -23.13 7.01 26.74
C LYS A 999 -22.99 5.77 25.87
N TYR A 1000 -22.31 5.88 24.73
CA TYR A 1000 -22.07 4.75 23.84
C TYR A 1000 -21.24 3.65 24.51
N TRP A 1001 -20.17 4.02 25.23
CA TRP A 1001 -19.30 3.07 25.94
C TRP A 1001 -20.05 2.33 27.06
N ALA A 1002 -20.78 3.06 27.92
CA ALA A 1002 -21.51 2.46 29.03
C ALA A 1002 -22.73 1.65 28.57
N THR A 1003 -23.43 2.08 27.50
CA THR A 1003 -24.56 1.32 26.93
C THR A 1003 -24.07 0.01 26.30
N PHE A 1004 -22.91 0.04 25.65
CA PHE A 1004 -22.24 -1.18 25.17
C PHE A 1004 -21.80 -2.08 26.34
N ALA A 1005 -21.22 -1.54 27.41
CA ALA A 1005 -20.87 -2.33 28.60
C ALA A 1005 -22.10 -2.94 29.33
N LYS A 1006 -23.29 -2.34 29.15
CA LYS A 1006 -24.57 -2.83 29.70
C LYS A 1006 -25.27 -3.88 28.84
N THR A 1007 -25.15 -3.80 27.51
CA THR A 1007 -26.01 -4.57 26.57
C THR A 1007 -25.25 -5.35 25.49
N GLY A 1008 -23.95 -5.07 25.29
CA GLY A 1008 -23.20 -5.48 24.09
C GLY A 1008 -23.66 -4.75 22.82
N ASN A 1009 -24.32 -3.59 22.92
CA ASN A 1009 -24.74 -2.74 21.82
C ASN A 1009 -24.53 -1.27 22.24
N PRO A 1010 -23.81 -0.43 21.48
CA PRO A 1010 -23.63 0.97 21.87
C PRO A 1010 -24.92 1.80 21.75
N ASN A 1011 -25.89 1.36 20.94
CA ASN A 1011 -27.11 2.12 20.66
C ASN A 1011 -27.98 2.31 21.92
N PRO A 1012 -28.37 3.55 22.28
CA PRO A 1012 -29.34 3.80 23.35
C PRO A 1012 -30.72 3.26 22.98
N SER A 1013 -31.53 2.97 24.00
CA SER A 1013 -32.91 2.46 23.83
C SER A 1013 -33.76 3.40 22.96
N SER A 1014 -34.59 2.81 22.10
CA SER A 1014 -35.41 3.50 21.10
C SER A 1014 -36.28 4.61 21.71
N GLY A 1015 -36.08 5.85 21.28
CA GLY A 1015 -36.82 7.03 21.77
C GLY A 1015 -36.06 8.35 21.64
N GLN A 1016 -34.74 8.31 21.42
CA GLN A 1016 -33.92 9.49 21.11
C GLN A 1016 -33.59 9.55 19.61
N ASN A 1017 -33.52 10.76 19.04
CA ASN A 1017 -33.07 11.02 17.66
C ASN A 1017 -31.55 10.84 17.48
N ALA A 1018 -30.97 9.82 18.11
CA ALA A 1018 -29.56 9.49 18.01
C ALA A 1018 -29.29 8.67 16.73
N VAL A 1019 -28.21 9.02 16.02
CA VAL A 1019 -27.76 8.27 14.84
C VAL A 1019 -27.42 6.84 15.27
N GLN A 1020 -28.05 5.87 14.61
CA GLN A 1020 -27.82 4.45 14.88
C GLN A 1020 -26.39 4.08 14.50
N TRP A 1021 -25.67 3.47 15.45
CA TRP A 1021 -24.37 2.86 15.22
C TRP A 1021 -24.60 1.50 14.55
N PRO A 1022 -24.21 1.32 13.28
CA PRO A 1022 -24.42 0.07 12.55
C PRO A 1022 -23.51 -1.05 13.07
N LEU A 1023 -23.96 -2.30 12.91
CA LEU A 1023 -23.07 -3.46 13.02
C LEU A 1023 -22.07 -3.43 11.86
N TYR A 1024 -20.81 -3.73 12.15
CA TYR A 1024 -19.81 -4.01 11.11
C TYR A 1024 -20.08 -5.40 10.54
N THR A 1025 -20.15 -5.50 9.21
CA THR A 1025 -20.17 -6.77 8.47
C THR A 1025 -19.11 -6.73 7.37
N THR A 1026 -18.60 -7.88 6.94
CA THR A 1026 -17.61 -7.96 5.85
C THR A 1026 -18.15 -7.41 4.53
N ALA A 1027 -19.46 -7.49 4.31
CA ALA A 1027 -20.13 -6.97 3.12
C ALA A 1027 -20.26 -5.43 3.15
N ASN A 1028 -20.86 -4.87 4.21
CA ASN A 1028 -21.19 -3.43 4.24
C ASN A 1028 -20.04 -2.57 4.80
N GLN A 1029 -19.12 -3.18 5.56
CA GLN A 1029 -17.97 -2.57 6.24
C GLN A 1029 -18.33 -1.26 6.98
N GLN A 1030 -19.47 -1.27 7.66
CA GLN A 1030 -20.06 -0.07 8.27
C GLN A 1030 -19.38 0.33 9.58
N TYR A 1031 -19.21 1.63 9.78
CA TYR A 1031 -18.62 2.24 10.97
C TYR A 1031 -19.31 3.56 11.33
N LEU A 1032 -19.11 4.04 12.56
CA LEU A 1032 -19.55 5.36 13.00
C LEU A 1032 -18.38 6.35 12.99
N SER A 1033 -18.54 7.47 12.28
CA SER A 1033 -17.67 8.65 12.38
C SER A 1033 -18.06 9.41 13.65
N LEU A 1034 -17.27 9.24 14.72
CA LEU A 1034 -17.53 9.82 16.04
C LEU A 1034 -17.01 11.26 16.12
N LYS A 1035 -17.97 12.18 16.13
CA LYS A 1035 -17.85 13.64 16.23
C LYS A 1035 -19.16 14.19 16.81
N PRO A 1036 -19.28 15.50 17.15
CA PRO A 1036 -20.46 16.06 17.83
C PRO A 1036 -21.80 15.79 17.12
N THR A 1037 -21.80 15.72 15.79
CA THR A 1037 -22.90 15.13 15.00
C THR A 1037 -22.40 13.82 14.38
N PRO A 1038 -22.59 12.66 15.03
CA PRO A 1038 -22.05 11.38 14.55
C PRO A 1038 -22.67 10.97 13.21
N GLU A 1039 -21.92 10.24 12.38
CA GLU A 1039 -22.31 9.94 11.00
C GLU A 1039 -21.98 8.47 10.65
N ALA A 1040 -22.97 7.68 10.25
CA ALA A 1040 -22.74 6.30 9.83
C ALA A 1040 -22.16 6.25 8.40
N LYS A 1041 -21.08 5.48 8.21
CA LYS A 1041 -20.32 5.36 6.96
C LYS A 1041 -19.98 3.91 6.66
N SER A 1042 -19.48 3.65 5.45
CA SER A 1042 -18.97 2.35 5.00
C SER A 1042 -17.54 2.46 4.48
N ASN A 1043 -16.85 1.31 4.36
CA ASN A 1043 -15.67 1.15 3.51
C ASN A 1043 -14.51 2.12 3.84
N LEU A 1044 -14.20 2.25 5.14
CA LEU A 1044 -13.13 3.12 5.66
C LEU A 1044 -11.82 2.91 4.89
N LEU A 1045 -11.40 3.93 4.11
CA LEU A 1045 -10.15 3.96 3.34
C LEU A 1045 -9.92 2.69 2.48
N ALA A 1046 -10.99 2.11 1.90
CA ALA A 1046 -10.99 0.74 1.40
C ALA A 1046 -9.81 0.35 0.49
N ALA A 1047 -9.40 1.19 -0.46
CA ALA A 1047 -8.24 0.91 -1.33
C ALA A 1047 -6.92 0.77 -0.54
N ARG A 1048 -6.70 1.60 0.49
CA ARG A 1048 -5.54 1.48 1.40
C ARG A 1048 -5.67 0.32 2.37
N MET A 1049 -6.89 0.00 2.81
CA MET A 1049 -7.11 -1.17 3.67
C MET A 1049 -6.91 -2.48 2.90
N ASN A 1050 -7.20 -2.49 1.59
CA ASN A 1050 -6.85 -3.61 0.69
C ASN A 1050 -5.35 -3.65 0.38
N PHE A 1051 -4.72 -2.49 0.18
CA PHE A 1051 -3.27 -2.36 -0.01
C PHE A 1051 -2.50 -3.12 1.09
N TRP A 1052 -2.79 -2.81 2.36
CA TRP A 1052 -2.13 -3.43 3.51
C TRP A 1052 -2.59 -4.87 3.79
N ASN A 1053 -3.91 -5.15 3.80
CA ASN A 1053 -4.42 -6.46 4.25
C ASN A 1053 -4.47 -7.54 3.17
N SER A 1054 -4.23 -7.20 1.90
CA SER A 1054 -4.30 -8.14 0.78
C SER A 1054 -3.11 -7.98 -0.16
N TYR A 1055 -2.97 -6.81 -0.80
CA TYR A 1055 -2.05 -6.62 -1.93
C TYR A 1055 -0.57 -6.78 -1.54
N LEU A 1056 -0.10 -6.13 -0.47
CA LEU A 1056 1.30 -6.29 -0.02
C LEU A 1056 1.66 -7.74 0.34
N GLY A 1057 0.68 -8.54 0.80
CA GLY A 1057 0.88 -9.97 1.05
C GLY A 1057 1.17 -10.78 -0.22
N THR A 1058 0.79 -10.27 -1.40
CA THR A 1058 1.04 -10.90 -2.70
C THR A 1058 2.36 -10.51 -3.35
N LEU A 1059 3.09 -9.52 -2.80
CA LEU A 1059 4.43 -9.09 -3.23
C LEU A 1059 5.56 -9.82 -2.48
N LYS A 1060 5.22 -10.92 -1.82
CA LYS A 1060 6.19 -11.86 -1.24
C LYS A 1060 6.71 -12.79 -2.33
N PHE A 1061 7.79 -12.37 -2.99
CA PHE A 1061 8.64 -13.32 -3.70
C PHE A 1061 9.08 -14.41 -2.71
N GLU A 1062 9.00 -15.68 -3.12
CA GLU A 1062 9.73 -16.74 -2.40
C GLU A 1062 11.20 -16.37 -2.35
N GLU A 1063 11.87 -16.61 -1.22
CA GLU A 1063 13.34 -16.62 -1.23
C GLU A 1063 13.77 -17.70 -2.24
N LYS A 1064 14.24 -17.25 -3.40
CA LYS A 1064 14.86 -18.12 -4.38
C LYS A 1064 15.96 -18.87 -3.65
N LYS A 1065 15.81 -20.19 -3.53
CA LYS A 1065 16.92 -21.07 -3.20
C LYS A 1065 18.10 -20.61 -4.07
N PRO A 1066 19.29 -20.37 -3.49
CA PRO A 1066 20.46 -20.04 -4.29
C PRO A 1066 20.62 -21.02 -5.44
N CYS A 1067 21.27 -20.59 -6.54
CA CYS A 1067 21.91 -21.56 -7.44
C CYS A 1067 22.67 -22.54 -6.52
N PRO A 1068 22.40 -23.86 -6.56
CA PRO A 1068 22.90 -24.77 -5.53
C PRO A 1068 24.41 -24.65 -5.47
N GLU A 1069 24.95 -24.23 -4.32
CA GLU A 1069 26.38 -24.03 -4.17
C GLU A 1069 27.08 -25.37 -4.41
N ASP A 1070 28.02 -25.32 -5.35
CA ASP A 1070 28.47 -26.48 -6.11
C ASP A 1070 29.16 -27.52 -5.23
N LEU A 1071 28.76 -28.79 -5.39
CA LEU A 1071 29.36 -30.10 -5.03
C LEU A 1071 30.30 -30.28 -3.81
N SER A 1072 30.49 -29.27 -2.98
CA SER A 1072 31.39 -29.23 -1.81
C SER A 1072 30.99 -30.23 -0.71
N GLN A 1073 29.71 -30.61 -0.65
CA GLN A 1073 29.23 -31.67 0.22
C GLN A 1073 29.77 -33.07 -0.15
N GLU A 1074 30.24 -33.32 -1.38
CA GLU A 1074 30.96 -34.56 -1.73
C GLU A 1074 32.46 -34.54 -1.38
N LEU A 1075 33.00 -33.39 -0.94
CA LEU A 1075 34.40 -33.25 -0.52
C LEU A 1075 34.56 -33.32 1.01
N ASP A 1076 33.67 -32.68 1.76
CA ASP A 1076 33.67 -32.66 3.24
C ASP A 1076 33.52 -34.07 3.86
N GLU A 1077 32.79 -35.00 3.22
CA GLU A 1077 32.74 -36.40 3.67
C GLU A 1077 34.11 -37.09 3.68
N LYS A 1078 35.03 -36.74 2.75
CA LYS A 1078 36.37 -37.36 2.68
C LYS A 1078 37.31 -36.84 3.75
N GLU A 1079 37.28 -35.55 4.08
CA GLU A 1079 38.11 -35.00 5.15
C GLU A 1079 37.69 -35.52 6.52
N LYS A 1080 36.37 -35.63 6.76
CA LYS A 1080 35.82 -36.29 7.95
C LYS A 1080 36.23 -37.76 8.05
N TYR A 1081 36.33 -38.47 6.92
CA TYR A 1081 36.85 -39.84 6.88
C TYR A 1081 38.32 -39.93 7.33
N VAL A 1082 39.18 -39.02 6.84
CA VAL A 1082 40.61 -38.99 7.20
C VAL A 1082 40.82 -38.60 8.66
N LEU A 1083 40.11 -37.59 9.17
CA LEU A 1083 40.18 -37.19 10.57
C LEU A 1083 39.64 -38.30 11.50
N GLY A 1084 38.59 -39.00 11.09
CA GLY A 1084 38.05 -40.19 11.77
C GLY A 1084 39.08 -41.32 11.88
N LEU A 1085 39.80 -41.64 10.79
CA LEU A 1085 40.88 -42.63 10.82
C LEU A 1085 42.01 -42.24 11.79
N ALA A 1086 42.43 -40.97 11.79
CA ALA A 1086 43.51 -40.50 12.66
C ALA A 1086 43.15 -40.65 14.16
N ILE A 1087 41.91 -40.33 14.53
CA ILE A 1087 41.42 -40.49 15.90
C ILE A 1087 41.29 -41.98 16.28
N ALA A 1088 40.81 -42.84 15.36
CA ALA A 1088 40.69 -44.28 15.60
C ALA A 1088 42.04 -44.95 15.88
N VAL A 1089 43.09 -44.61 15.12
CA VAL A 1089 44.46 -45.13 15.35
C VAL A 1089 45.01 -44.69 16.72
N GLY A 1090 44.77 -43.44 17.12
CA GLY A 1090 45.18 -42.93 18.43
C GLY A 1090 44.52 -43.66 19.62
N VAL A 1091 43.22 -43.96 19.51
CA VAL A 1091 42.48 -44.70 20.57
C VAL A 1091 42.93 -46.16 20.66
N LEU A 1092 43.17 -46.83 19.52
CA LEU A 1092 43.65 -48.21 19.49
C LEU A 1092 45.05 -48.36 20.11
N GLY A 1093 45.96 -47.41 19.86
CA GLY A 1093 47.29 -47.40 20.50
C GLY A 1093 47.23 -47.28 22.03
N LEU A 1094 46.31 -46.46 22.56
CA LEU A 1094 46.11 -46.30 24.00
C LEU A 1094 45.54 -47.57 24.65
N LEU A 1095 44.59 -48.23 24.00
CA LEU A 1095 44.02 -49.50 24.48
C LEU A 1095 45.05 -50.64 24.50
N ALA A 1096 45.95 -50.72 23.52
CA ALA A 1096 47.03 -51.71 23.50
C ALA A 1096 47.99 -51.56 24.70
N ILE A 1097 48.35 -50.31 25.06
CA ILE A 1097 49.21 -50.03 26.23
C ILE A 1097 48.50 -50.42 27.53
N ILE A 1098 47.21 -50.12 27.67
CA ILE A 1098 46.40 -50.51 28.84
C ILE A 1098 46.33 -52.04 28.96
N LEU A 1099 46.15 -52.77 27.85
CA LEU A 1099 46.09 -54.23 27.85
C LEU A 1099 47.41 -54.86 28.30
N ILE A 1100 48.55 -54.34 27.84
CA ILE A 1100 49.89 -54.77 28.27
C ILE A 1100 50.09 -54.53 29.78
N ILE A 1101 49.67 -53.37 30.29
CA ILE A 1101 49.76 -53.05 31.73
C ILE A 1101 48.89 -54.01 32.57
N VAL A 1102 47.67 -54.34 32.12
CA VAL A 1102 46.81 -55.31 32.80
C VAL A 1102 47.43 -56.70 32.83
N ILE A 1103 47.99 -57.17 31.71
CA ILE A 1103 48.67 -58.48 31.61
C ILE A 1103 49.89 -58.55 32.54
N ILE A 1104 50.63 -57.46 32.71
CA ILE A 1104 51.75 -57.37 33.67
C ILE A 1104 51.23 -57.36 35.11
N CYS A 1105 50.19 -56.58 35.42
CA CYS A 1105 49.62 -56.47 36.77
C CYS A 1105 48.99 -57.78 37.27
N MET A 1106 48.34 -58.56 36.40
CA MET A 1106 47.79 -59.88 36.75
C MET A 1106 48.87 -60.91 37.12
N LYS A 1107 50.15 -60.67 36.80
CA LYS A 1107 51.20 -61.70 36.89
C LYS A 1107 52.10 -61.61 38.13
N ARG A 1108 51.95 -60.61 39.03
CA ARG A 1108 52.88 -60.49 40.18
C ARG A 1108 52.34 -59.80 41.45
N LYS A 1109 51.40 -60.45 42.16
CA LYS A 1109 51.32 -60.33 43.64
C LYS A 1109 50.76 -61.54 44.38
N SER A 1110 51.40 -62.70 44.19
CA SER A 1110 51.46 -63.73 45.25
C SER A 1110 52.84 -63.71 45.92
N LYS A 1111 52.94 -64.31 47.11
CA LYS A 1111 54.04 -64.15 48.06
C LYS A 1111 55.31 -64.93 47.69
N SER A 1112 56.40 -64.48 48.29
CA SER A 1112 57.67 -65.19 48.55
C SER A 1112 57.53 -66.65 48.99
N VAL A 1113 58.50 -67.50 48.64
CA VAL A 1113 59.11 -68.56 49.49
C VAL A 1113 60.46 -68.97 48.86
N ASN A 1114 61.55 -68.97 49.66
CA ASN A 1114 62.82 -69.73 49.53
C ASN A 1114 63.72 -69.56 48.27
N ILE A 1115 65.03 -69.86 48.26
CA ILE A 1115 66.08 -70.09 49.30
C ILE A 1115 67.46 -69.78 48.68
N SER A 1116 68.51 -69.64 49.53
CA SER A 1116 69.95 -69.56 49.23
C SER A 1116 70.41 -68.44 48.29
#